data_AF-A0A5J9VFV7-F1
#
_entry.id   AF-A0A5J9VFV7-F1
#
_cell.length_a   1.000
_cell.length_b   1.000
_cell.length_c   1.000
_cell.angle_alpha   90.00
_cell.angle_beta   90.00
_cell.angle_gamma   90.00
#
_symmetry.space_group_name_H-M   'P 1'
#
loop_
_entity.id
_entity.type
_entity.pdbx_description
1 polymer ?
#
loop_
_entity_poly.entity_id
_entity_poly.type
_entity_poly.pdbx_seq_one_letter_code
_entity_poly.pdbx_strand_id
1 'polypeptide(L)'
;MSRLDGVSLLSSSSPAPPTKIRARGRFLCLLTCATLSLLLFYALHPAPNPPPNYGALFLSLGSNETAAAHLRALTLHPHVAGTKANAVVARNVLDAFSSLSFPAHITPYSVLLSYPVHRSLSLSAPGRGVTSFSLKQETYPNDPYAAAAADAIPTFYAYAASGSVSAEAVYANYGREDDFAYLASRGVDVAGKVAVVRYGVIHCEDIAYNARAAGAAAAVVYTDPLQYGGAPGEGWWFPDARWLPPSGVQVGSLFRGLGDPTTPTWASSEGCERVSIEDAMASNAMPLIPALPVSARDAMEVHRALGGDVAPADWQGRQGGPVYHLGPGPAVLNLTYIGNDTMATIENVFAVIEGTEEPDRYVILGNHRDAWTFGAADPNSGTAAMIELAQRFSMLQKKGWRPRRTIIFCSWDAEEYGLTGSTEWVEENREMLSSRAVAYLNIDVSVTGPVFHPYATPQLDELLQETMKLVQDPDNSSQTVYNSWVKSNISPMDQDIRFTILYMMTMYGWQNSAILDSVDMLQTYTKVVENEVKGAAVSCSPLYNSIKALRRAATKVNREQKELQRQLLSKQMKKDSPKIRELNDRLMQAERAFINKEGHFKHAWHLVYGSSEQNDWDTAAYPGIGDAIASAKTSNTSASWNSVQHEIYRVARAVTQASAVAVVRYGVIHCEDIAHFARAAGAAAAVVYTDPLQYGGAPGEGWFPDARWLPPSGVQVGSLFRGQGDPTTPLWASSEGCERVSVEDAMTTDYMPLIPALPVSARDAMEVHRALGGAVAPADWQGRQDGPVYRLGPGPAVLNLTYKGNDTMATIENVFAIIEGAEEPDRYVILGNHRDAWTFGAADPNSGTAAMIETGSTEWVEENREMLSSRAVAYLNIDVSVVGPLFRPSATPQLDELLQETIKLVQDPDNSSQTVYDSWVKSNISPMIGRLGDGGSDYTAFVEHAGIPSINMDQDIRFTILCMMTMCGWQNSPILDSVGTLQLQAYGE
;
A
#
# COMPACT_ATOMS: atom_id res chain seq x y z
N MET A 1 -32.00 -83.88 11.55
CA MET A 1 -33.20 -83.13 12.01
C MET A 1 -33.80 -82.43 10.80
N SER A 2 -35.11 -82.20 10.80
CA SER A 2 -35.94 -81.98 9.60
C SER A 2 -35.88 -80.58 8.96
N ARG A 3 -35.81 -80.57 7.62
CA ARG A 3 -36.59 -79.82 6.58
C ARG A 3 -37.26 -78.49 7.02
N LEU A 4 -37.02 -77.34 6.36
CA LEU A 4 -37.22 -76.91 4.94
C LEU A 4 -38.63 -76.35 4.62
N ASP A 5 -38.65 -75.38 3.69
CA ASP A 5 -39.76 -74.79 2.92
C ASP A 5 -40.73 -73.82 3.67
N GLY A 6 -41.30 -72.75 3.09
CA GLY A 6 -41.10 -72.09 1.79
C GLY A 6 -42.41 -71.77 1.01
N VAL A 7 -42.62 -70.51 0.57
CA VAL A 7 -43.51 -70.07 -0.56
C VAL A 7 -45.06 -70.23 -0.35
N SER A 8 -46.00 -69.54 -1.03
CA SER A 8 -46.21 -68.10 -1.40
C SER A 8 -47.64 -67.89 -2.01
N LEU A 9 -47.95 -66.65 -2.48
CA LEU A 9 -48.95 -66.27 -3.51
C LEU A 9 -50.49 -66.23 -3.25
N LEU A 10 -51.03 -65.00 -3.36
CA LEU A 10 -52.22 -64.51 -4.13
C LEU A 10 -53.66 -65.09 -4.06
N SER A 11 -54.60 -64.18 -3.70
CA SER A 11 -55.97 -63.92 -4.26
C SER A 11 -57.12 -64.93 -3.98
N SER A 12 -58.34 -64.50 -3.61
CA SER A 12 -59.28 -63.75 -4.47
C SER A 12 -60.65 -63.37 -3.79
N SER A 13 -61.30 -62.34 -4.35
CA SER A 13 -62.75 -61.98 -4.38
C SER A 13 -63.56 -61.39 -3.18
N SER A 14 -64.45 -60.46 -3.55
CA SER A 14 -65.31 -59.48 -2.81
C SER A 14 -66.71 -60.07 -2.42
N PRO A 15 -67.76 -59.36 -1.86
CA PRO A 15 -68.06 -57.90 -1.92
C PRO A 15 -68.86 -57.14 -0.78
N ALA A 16 -68.80 -55.80 -0.84
CA ALA A 16 -69.84 -54.76 -0.55
C ALA A 16 -70.44 -54.55 0.87
N PRO A 17 -71.12 -53.41 1.19
CA PRO A 17 -71.00 -52.01 0.71
C PRO A 17 -70.80 -50.97 1.86
N PRO A 18 -70.55 -49.66 1.58
CA PRO A 18 -70.28 -48.65 2.62
C PRO A 18 -71.50 -47.80 3.04
N THR A 19 -71.59 -47.46 4.33
CA THR A 19 -72.56 -46.48 4.88
C THR A 19 -71.88 -45.16 5.28
N LYS A 20 -72.52 -44.03 4.96
CA LYS A 20 -71.98 -42.67 5.19
C LYS A 20 -72.32 -42.16 6.60
N ILE A 21 -71.32 -41.68 7.34
CA ILE A 21 -71.52 -40.88 8.57
C ILE A 21 -70.91 -39.48 8.39
N ARG A 22 -71.59 -38.44 8.92
CA ARG A 22 -71.37 -37.02 8.61
C ARG A 22 -70.04 -36.46 9.13
N ALA A 23 -69.21 -35.93 8.23
CA ALA A 23 -67.89 -35.36 8.53
C ALA A 23 -67.85 -33.83 8.81
N ARG A 24 -68.92 -33.22 9.36
CA ARG A 24 -68.97 -31.74 9.55
C ARG A 24 -68.47 -31.20 10.89
N GLY A 25 -68.43 -32.01 11.96
CA GLY A 25 -67.98 -31.55 13.29
C GLY A 25 -66.45 -31.48 13.47
N ARG A 26 -65.72 -32.46 12.94
CA ARG A 26 -64.26 -32.58 13.14
C ARG A 26 -63.45 -31.54 12.36
N PHE A 27 -63.92 -31.13 11.18
CA PHE A 27 -63.19 -30.19 10.33
C PHE A 27 -63.11 -28.78 10.95
N LEU A 28 -64.17 -28.32 11.62
CA LEU A 28 -64.19 -27.01 12.28
C LEU A 28 -63.29 -26.99 13.52
N CYS A 29 -63.25 -28.08 14.28
CA CYS A 29 -62.41 -28.22 15.48
C CYS A 29 -60.92 -28.37 15.13
N LEU A 30 -60.60 -29.06 14.03
CA LEU A 30 -59.23 -29.11 13.49
C LEU A 30 -58.78 -27.76 12.92
N LEU A 31 -59.65 -27.01 12.24
CA LEU A 31 -59.34 -25.65 11.79
C LEU A 31 -59.07 -24.72 12.97
N THR A 32 -59.90 -24.74 14.02
CA THR A 32 -59.69 -23.85 15.17
C THR A 32 -58.45 -24.23 15.98
N CYS A 33 -58.13 -25.52 16.13
CA CYS A 33 -56.87 -25.92 16.75
C CYS A 33 -55.66 -25.52 15.88
N ALA A 34 -55.74 -25.66 14.55
CA ALA A 34 -54.67 -25.25 13.65
C ALA A 34 -54.46 -23.72 13.65
N THR A 35 -55.53 -22.91 13.68
CA THR A 35 -55.41 -21.45 13.75
C THR A 35 -54.93 -20.97 15.12
N LEU A 36 -55.37 -21.58 16.22
CA LEU A 36 -54.83 -21.29 17.55
C LEU A 36 -53.34 -21.67 17.64
N SER A 37 -52.93 -22.81 17.09
CA SER A 37 -51.51 -23.20 17.04
C SER A 37 -50.69 -22.25 16.17
N LEU A 38 -51.21 -21.78 15.03
CA LEU A 38 -50.54 -20.76 14.20
C LEU A 38 -50.42 -19.43 14.95
N LEU A 39 -51.49 -18.99 15.64
CA LEU A 39 -51.49 -17.76 16.43
C LEU A 39 -50.54 -17.86 17.63
N LEU A 40 -50.46 -19.01 18.31
CA LEU A 40 -49.45 -19.26 19.34
C LEU A 40 -48.04 -19.22 18.75
N PHE A 41 -47.83 -19.82 17.58
CA PHE A 41 -46.53 -19.80 16.89
C PHE A 41 -46.11 -18.37 16.53
N TYR A 42 -46.99 -17.54 15.97
CA TYR A 42 -46.69 -16.13 15.70
C TYR A 42 -46.58 -15.25 16.96
N ALA A 43 -47.23 -15.62 18.07
CA ALA A 43 -47.10 -14.91 19.35
C ALA A 43 -45.83 -15.29 20.14
N LEU A 44 -45.38 -16.54 20.04
CA LEU A 44 -44.15 -17.05 20.66
C LEU A 44 -42.91 -16.86 19.78
N HIS A 45 -43.10 -16.75 18.46
CA HIS A 45 -42.08 -16.42 17.47
C HIS A 45 -42.57 -15.20 16.67
N PRO A 46 -42.56 -13.99 17.26
CA PRO A 46 -42.73 -12.78 16.47
C PRO A 46 -41.72 -12.82 15.32
N ALA A 47 -42.17 -12.43 14.11
CA ALA A 47 -41.25 -12.32 12.98
C ALA A 47 -40.05 -11.47 13.42
N PRO A 48 -38.80 -11.92 13.16
CA PRO A 48 -37.64 -11.16 13.60
C PRO A 48 -37.78 -9.75 13.05
N ASN A 49 -37.76 -8.76 13.96
CA ASN A 49 -37.82 -7.35 13.57
C ASN A 49 -36.79 -7.14 12.45
N PRO A 50 -37.13 -6.44 11.35
CA PRO A 50 -36.16 -6.13 10.32
C PRO A 50 -34.93 -5.51 11.03
N PRO A 51 -33.70 -5.96 10.70
CA PRO A 51 -32.52 -5.53 11.42
C PRO A 51 -32.49 -4.00 11.46
N PRO A 52 -32.19 -3.39 12.62
CA PRO A 52 -32.27 -1.94 12.76
C PRO A 52 -31.49 -1.27 11.63
N ASN A 53 -32.06 -0.24 11.00
CA ASN A 53 -31.33 0.55 10.01
C ASN A 53 -30.29 1.40 10.74
N TYR A 54 -29.16 0.78 11.08
CA TYR A 54 -28.09 1.39 11.85
C TYR A 54 -27.47 2.59 11.14
N GLY A 55 -27.51 2.64 9.79
CA GLY A 55 -27.06 3.82 9.03
C GLY A 55 -27.97 5.03 9.23
N ALA A 56 -29.28 4.86 9.08
CA ALA A 56 -30.25 5.93 9.36
C ALA A 56 -30.22 6.35 10.84
N LEU A 57 -30.03 5.40 11.76
CA LEU A 57 -29.84 5.70 13.18
C LEU A 57 -28.54 6.48 13.44
N PHE A 58 -27.42 6.08 12.85
CA PHE A 58 -26.13 6.78 13.00
C PHE A 58 -26.21 8.25 12.60
N LEU A 59 -26.89 8.53 11.47
CA LEU A 59 -27.11 9.89 10.99
C LEU A 59 -28.05 10.70 11.91
N SER A 60 -29.02 10.07 12.56
CA SER A 60 -29.98 10.74 13.45
C SER A 60 -29.52 10.91 14.90
N LEU A 61 -28.41 10.27 15.31
CA LEU A 61 -27.89 10.33 16.67
C LEU A 61 -27.06 11.58 16.99
N GLY A 62 -26.88 12.49 16.04
CA GLY A 62 -26.03 13.68 16.21
C GLY A 62 -26.65 14.82 17.00
N SER A 63 -25.81 15.52 17.77
CA SER A 63 -26.13 16.80 18.40
C SER A 63 -25.05 17.84 18.09
N ASN A 64 -25.48 19.06 17.75
CA ASN A 64 -24.56 20.18 17.56
C ASN A 64 -24.07 20.71 18.93
N GLU A 65 -24.89 20.54 19.96
CA GLU A 65 -24.62 20.95 21.34
C GLU A 65 -23.52 20.08 21.99
N THR A 66 -23.48 18.77 21.73
CA THR A 66 -22.40 17.89 22.21
C THR A 66 -21.08 18.21 21.52
N ALA A 67 -21.08 18.32 20.20
CA ALA A 67 -19.88 18.70 19.43
C ALA A 67 -19.33 20.08 19.86
N ALA A 68 -20.19 21.09 20.04
CA ALA A 68 -19.79 22.41 20.52
C ALA A 68 -19.29 22.39 21.98
N ALA A 69 -19.84 21.52 22.84
CA ALA A 69 -19.37 21.35 24.21
C ALA A 69 -17.97 20.70 24.27
N HIS A 70 -17.73 19.66 23.47
CA HIS A 70 -16.40 19.04 23.34
C HIS A 70 -15.38 20.06 22.82
N LEU A 71 -15.69 20.73 21.70
CA LEU A 71 -14.82 21.76 21.12
C LEU A 71 -14.47 22.84 22.15
N ARG A 72 -15.48 23.35 22.88
CA ARG A 72 -15.24 24.34 23.93
C ARG A 72 -14.35 23.82 25.06
N ALA A 73 -14.51 22.56 25.48
CA ALA A 73 -13.72 21.97 26.56
C ALA A 73 -12.24 21.79 26.18
N LEU A 74 -11.97 21.46 24.92
CA LEU A 74 -10.61 21.33 24.37
C LEU A 74 -9.90 22.69 24.21
N THR A 75 -10.65 23.75 23.92
CA THR A 75 -10.13 25.06 23.47
C THR A 75 -10.09 26.15 24.56
N LEU A 76 -10.21 25.80 25.84
CA LEU A 76 -10.20 26.77 26.95
C LEU A 76 -8.83 27.44 27.19
N HIS A 77 -7.74 26.76 26.84
CA HIS A 77 -6.36 27.19 27.10
C HIS A 77 -5.46 26.86 25.91
N PRO A 78 -4.37 27.62 25.69
CA PRO A 78 -3.35 27.27 24.71
C PRO A 78 -2.67 25.93 25.04
N HIS A 79 -2.44 25.07 24.04
CA HIS A 79 -1.96 23.70 24.26
C HIS A 79 -1.00 23.20 23.17
N VAL A 80 0.17 23.85 23.08
CA VAL A 80 1.27 23.44 22.22
C VAL A 80 1.77 22.03 22.58
N ALA A 81 2.20 21.25 21.58
CA ALA A 81 2.76 19.90 21.73
C ALA A 81 3.83 19.82 22.83
N GLY A 82 3.92 18.68 23.50
CA GLY A 82 4.85 18.43 24.61
C GLY A 82 4.63 19.26 25.88
N THR A 83 3.68 20.20 25.91
CA THR A 83 3.39 21.00 27.11
C THR A 83 2.45 20.31 28.09
N LYS A 84 2.51 20.72 29.37
CA LYS A 84 1.57 20.28 30.41
C LYS A 84 0.11 20.60 30.08
N ALA A 85 -0.15 21.65 29.30
CA ALA A 85 -1.50 21.99 28.86
C ALA A 85 -2.02 20.94 27.85
N ASN A 86 -1.22 20.58 26.85
CA ASN A 86 -1.60 19.54 25.90
C ASN A 86 -1.78 18.16 26.57
N ALA A 87 -0.97 17.82 27.56
CA ALA A 87 -1.16 16.62 28.38
C ALA A 87 -2.43 16.66 29.28
N VAL A 88 -3.08 17.82 29.44
CA VAL A 88 -4.44 17.90 30.02
C VAL A 88 -5.49 17.67 28.94
N VAL A 89 -5.31 18.23 27.74
CA VAL A 89 -6.22 17.98 26.60
C VAL A 89 -6.20 16.51 26.20
N ALA A 90 -5.03 15.85 26.17
CA ALA A 90 -4.87 14.41 25.95
C ALA A 90 -5.71 13.58 26.94
N ARG A 91 -5.66 13.92 28.23
CA ARG A 91 -6.48 13.28 29.26
C ARG A 91 -7.97 13.56 29.11
N ASN A 92 -8.37 14.77 28.69
CA ASN A 92 -9.78 15.05 28.38
C ASN A 92 -10.30 14.16 27.24
N VAL A 93 -9.49 13.94 26.18
CA VAL A 93 -9.83 13.01 25.08
C VAL A 93 -9.87 11.56 25.57
N LEU A 94 -8.90 11.13 26.39
CA LEU A 94 -8.87 9.80 26.98
C LEU A 94 -10.09 9.54 27.87
N ASP A 95 -10.49 10.49 28.71
CA ASP A 95 -11.67 10.39 29.57
C ASP A 95 -12.96 10.33 28.73
N ALA A 96 -13.04 11.13 27.66
CA ALA A 96 -14.16 11.12 26.73
C ALA A 96 -14.32 9.73 26.07
N PHE A 97 -13.23 9.13 25.57
CA PHE A 97 -13.26 7.78 25.01
C PHE A 97 -13.47 6.68 26.07
N SER A 98 -12.87 6.79 27.25
CA SER A 98 -13.00 5.82 28.35
C SER A 98 -14.41 5.77 28.94
N SER A 99 -15.23 6.81 28.72
CA SER A 99 -16.66 6.82 29.05
C SER A 99 -17.54 5.94 28.12
N LEU A 100 -16.96 5.39 27.04
CA LEU A 100 -17.66 4.65 26.00
C LEU A 100 -17.65 3.12 26.25
N SER A 101 -18.18 2.35 25.29
CA SER A 101 -18.33 0.89 25.42
C SER A 101 -17.14 0.09 24.88
N PHE A 102 -15.99 0.74 24.71
CA PHE A 102 -14.78 0.17 24.11
C PHE A 102 -13.51 0.77 24.75
N PRO A 103 -12.39 0.02 24.79
CA PRO A 103 -11.18 0.44 25.51
C PRO A 103 -10.48 1.62 24.83
N ALA A 104 -9.82 2.44 25.65
CA ALA A 104 -8.95 3.53 25.23
C ALA A 104 -7.65 3.55 26.05
N HIS A 105 -6.57 4.05 25.47
CA HIS A 105 -5.25 4.15 26.12
C HIS A 105 -4.41 5.30 25.52
N ILE A 106 -3.28 5.60 26.17
CA ILE A 106 -2.26 6.53 25.68
C ILE A 106 -1.00 5.74 25.30
N THR A 107 -0.35 6.12 24.20
CA THR A 107 1.02 5.71 23.85
C THR A 107 1.90 6.95 23.83
N PRO A 108 2.94 7.02 24.69
CA PRO A 108 3.86 8.15 24.72
C PRO A 108 5.07 7.92 23.79
N TYR A 109 5.56 9.00 23.18
CA TYR A 109 6.89 9.04 22.54
C TYR A 109 7.70 10.18 23.13
N SER A 110 9.02 10.02 23.23
CA SER A 110 9.92 11.12 23.62
C SER A 110 10.57 11.67 22.36
N VAL A 111 10.29 12.92 22.02
CA VAL A 111 10.66 13.51 20.72
C VAL A 111 11.34 14.87 20.87
N LEU A 112 12.15 15.27 19.88
CA LEU A 112 12.74 16.61 19.85
C LEU A 112 11.69 17.65 19.44
N LEU A 113 11.39 18.60 20.33
CA LEU A 113 10.58 19.79 20.04
C LEU A 113 11.40 21.06 20.29
N SER A 114 10.91 22.21 19.83
CA SER A 114 11.57 23.51 19.99
C SER A 114 10.60 24.61 20.42
N TYR A 115 11.10 25.53 21.27
CA TYR A 115 10.31 26.62 21.84
C TYR A 115 11.11 27.94 21.90
N PRO A 116 10.46 29.12 21.84
CA PRO A 116 11.15 30.41 21.83
C PRO A 116 11.58 30.84 23.24
N VAL A 117 12.87 31.14 23.43
CA VAL A 117 13.41 31.75 24.67
C VAL A 117 13.42 33.27 24.56
N HIS A 118 13.93 33.78 23.44
CA HIS A 118 13.98 35.21 23.17
C HIS A 118 13.72 35.51 21.70
N ARG A 119 13.02 36.60 21.44
CA ARG A 119 12.81 37.13 20.10
C ARG A 119 12.70 38.65 20.14
N SER A 120 13.29 39.31 19.16
CA SER A 120 13.13 40.75 18.95
C SER A 120 13.27 41.10 17.47
N LEU A 121 12.53 42.12 17.04
CA LEU A 121 12.68 42.72 15.72
C LEU A 121 12.62 44.24 15.87
N SER A 122 13.52 44.93 15.20
CA SER A 122 13.47 46.38 15.06
C SER A 122 13.86 46.83 13.66
N LEU A 123 13.23 47.91 13.21
CA LEU A 123 13.46 48.56 11.92
C LEU A 123 14.19 49.88 12.14
N SER A 124 15.20 50.13 11.33
CA SER A 124 15.86 51.43 11.21
C SER A 124 15.97 51.82 9.73
N ALA A 125 15.86 53.11 9.43
CA ALA A 125 16.01 53.63 8.07
C ALA A 125 16.46 55.11 8.11
N PRO A 126 17.18 55.61 7.09
CA PRO A 126 17.59 57.01 7.01
C PRO A 126 16.41 57.97 7.17
N GLY A 127 16.54 58.96 8.05
CA GLY A 127 15.49 59.94 8.33
C GLY A 127 14.32 59.40 9.19
N ARG A 128 14.37 58.15 9.67
CA ARG A 128 13.41 57.58 10.63
C ARG A 128 14.10 57.25 11.94
N GLY A 129 13.33 57.30 13.05
CA GLY A 129 13.76 56.71 14.31
C GLY A 129 13.79 55.19 14.23
N VAL A 130 14.41 54.54 15.22
CA VAL A 130 14.34 53.08 15.35
C VAL A 130 12.95 52.69 15.84
N THR A 131 12.24 51.89 15.05
CA THR A 131 10.95 51.29 15.42
C THR A 131 11.20 49.90 15.99
N SER A 132 10.93 49.69 17.27
CA SER A 132 10.94 48.36 17.88
C SER A 132 9.54 47.76 17.81
N PHE A 133 9.41 46.53 17.31
CA PHE A 133 8.12 45.85 17.19
C PHE A 133 7.81 45.06 18.47
N SER A 134 6.56 45.12 18.93
CA SER A 134 6.15 44.39 20.15
C SER A 134 6.06 42.88 19.93
N LEU A 135 5.80 42.46 18.69
CA LEU A 135 5.56 41.09 18.25
C LEU A 135 4.43 40.38 19.03
N LYS A 136 3.48 41.14 19.59
CA LYS A 136 2.34 40.61 20.37
C LYS A 136 1.04 40.68 19.57
N GLN A 137 0.30 39.59 19.57
CA GLN A 137 -1.10 39.58 19.15
C GLN A 137 -1.94 40.32 20.20
N GLU A 138 -2.98 41.05 19.79
CA GLU A 138 -3.82 41.85 20.68
C GLU A 138 -5.09 41.10 21.08
N THR A 139 -5.46 41.21 22.36
CA THR A 139 -6.76 40.77 22.89
C THR A 139 -7.82 41.86 22.70
N TYR A 140 -9.08 41.47 22.62
CA TYR A 140 -10.19 42.39 22.33
C TYR A 140 -10.98 42.80 23.58
N PRO A 141 -11.68 43.96 23.58
CA PRO A 141 -12.57 44.33 24.67
C PRO A 141 -13.66 43.25 24.89
N ASN A 142 -13.79 42.80 26.14
CA ASN A 142 -14.71 41.72 26.56
C ASN A 142 -14.40 40.32 26.01
N ASP A 143 -13.19 40.07 25.50
CA ASP A 143 -12.73 38.72 25.17
C ASP A 143 -12.75 37.82 26.43
N PRO A 144 -13.58 36.76 26.47
CA PRO A 144 -13.70 35.89 27.64
C PRO A 144 -12.45 35.02 27.88
N TYR A 145 -11.56 34.89 26.89
CA TYR A 145 -10.34 34.10 26.96
C TYR A 145 -9.08 34.96 27.16
N ALA A 146 -9.20 36.28 27.29
CA ALA A 146 -8.05 37.20 27.43
C ALA A 146 -7.10 36.85 28.60
N ALA A 147 -7.63 36.22 29.67
CA ALA A 147 -6.80 35.72 30.77
C ALA A 147 -5.97 34.49 30.36
N ALA A 148 -6.57 33.52 29.66
CA ALA A 148 -5.87 32.35 29.14
C ALA A 148 -4.93 32.68 27.97
N ALA A 149 -5.20 33.77 27.24
CA ALA A 149 -4.31 34.27 26.18
C ALA A 149 -2.96 34.76 26.73
N ALA A 150 -2.87 35.06 28.03
CA ALA A 150 -1.59 35.38 28.69
C ALA A 150 -0.68 34.16 28.87
N ASP A 151 -1.24 32.93 28.82
CA ASP A 151 -0.49 31.67 28.89
C ASP A 151 0.01 31.21 27.50
N ALA A 152 -0.34 31.93 26.41
CA ALA A 152 0.06 31.56 25.06
C ALA A 152 1.56 31.75 24.83
N ILE A 153 2.19 30.77 24.16
CA ILE A 153 3.61 30.86 23.80
C ILE A 153 3.81 32.04 22.81
N PRO A 154 4.84 32.89 23.00
CA PRO A 154 5.10 34.02 22.11
C PRO A 154 5.31 33.57 20.66
N THR A 155 4.71 34.24 19.66
CA THR A 155 4.71 33.76 18.26
C THR A 155 6.12 33.51 17.70
N PHE A 156 6.31 32.35 17.09
CA PHE A 156 7.60 31.85 16.66
C PHE A 156 7.45 30.87 15.49
N TYR A 157 8.59 30.53 14.90
CA TYR A 157 8.71 29.40 14.01
C TYR A 157 9.49 28.30 14.73
N ALA A 158 8.94 27.08 14.81
CA ALA A 158 9.67 25.96 15.38
C ALA A 158 10.87 25.59 14.50
N TYR A 159 11.95 25.17 15.16
CA TYR A 159 13.25 24.82 14.59
C TYR A 159 13.98 25.95 13.83
N ALA A 160 13.52 27.21 13.95
CA ALA A 160 14.27 28.37 13.47
C ALA A 160 15.67 28.43 14.14
N ALA A 161 16.71 28.72 13.38
CA ALA A 161 18.07 28.71 13.94
C ALA A 161 18.27 29.88 14.92
N SER A 162 18.92 29.61 16.06
CA SER A 162 19.25 30.65 17.03
C SER A 162 20.33 31.59 16.49
N GLY A 163 20.08 32.90 16.51
CA GLY A 163 21.02 33.91 16.04
C GLY A 163 20.49 35.35 16.07
N SER A 164 21.41 36.29 15.82
CA SER A 164 21.14 37.73 15.70
C SER A 164 21.68 38.25 14.37
N VAL A 165 20.83 38.94 13.61
CA VAL A 165 21.15 39.47 12.27
C VAL A 165 20.67 40.91 12.20
N SER A 166 21.57 41.83 11.81
CA SER A 166 21.24 43.24 11.55
C SER A 166 21.68 43.62 10.15
N ALA A 167 20.77 43.54 9.18
CA ALA A 167 21.07 43.75 7.76
C ALA A 167 19.93 44.48 7.03
N GLU A 168 20.21 44.94 5.81
CA GLU A 168 19.20 45.53 4.94
C GLU A 168 18.11 44.51 4.57
N ALA A 169 16.88 44.97 4.43
CA ALA A 169 15.75 44.16 4.00
C ALA A 169 15.67 44.07 2.47
N VAL A 170 15.19 42.92 1.96
CA VAL A 170 14.83 42.65 0.56
C VAL A 170 13.44 42.00 0.54
N TYR A 171 12.54 42.45 -0.32
CA TYR A 171 11.20 41.84 -0.46
C TYR A 171 11.20 40.76 -1.55
N ALA A 172 10.91 39.53 -1.16
CA ALA A 172 10.98 38.34 -2.02
C ALA A 172 9.62 37.69 -2.28
N ASN A 173 8.54 38.49 -2.36
CA ASN A 173 7.19 38.03 -2.70
C ASN A 173 6.74 36.85 -1.81
N TYR A 174 6.45 35.68 -2.38
CA TYR A 174 6.04 34.47 -1.66
C TYR A 174 7.21 33.55 -1.29
N GLY A 175 8.46 33.95 -1.56
CA GLY A 175 9.66 33.19 -1.15
C GLY A 175 9.92 31.95 -2.01
N ARG A 176 9.35 31.87 -3.21
CA ARG A 176 9.60 30.77 -4.15
C ARG A 176 10.97 30.95 -4.80
N GLU A 177 11.55 29.87 -5.33
CA GLU A 177 12.79 29.93 -6.11
C GLU A 177 12.68 30.95 -7.27
N ASP A 178 11.56 30.96 -7.98
CA ASP A 178 11.25 31.96 -9.03
C ASP A 178 11.27 33.41 -8.53
N ASP A 179 10.85 33.66 -7.27
CA ASP A 179 10.84 35.00 -6.70
C ASP A 179 12.28 35.47 -6.42
N PHE A 180 13.13 34.59 -5.87
CA PHE A 180 14.56 34.87 -5.69
C PHE A 180 15.32 34.97 -7.02
N ALA A 181 14.99 34.14 -8.01
CA ALA A 181 15.54 34.22 -9.37
C ALA A 181 15.12 35.54 -10.06
N TYR A 182 13.89 36.01 -9.86
CA TYR A 182 13.44 37.31 -10.34
C TYR A 182 14.27 38.45 -9.72
N LEU A 183 14.48 38.45 -8.40
CA LEU A 183 15.33 39.44 -7.72
C LEU A 183 16.76 39.46 -8.30
N ALA A 184 17.38 38.30 -8.47
CA ALA A 184 18.69 38.17 -9.09
C ALA A 184 18.71 38.73 -10.53
N SER A 185 17.67 38.45 -11.33
CA SER A 185 17.53 39.00 -12.70
C SER A 185 17.41 40.52 -12.76
N ARG A 186 16.93 41.14 -11.66
CA ARG A 186 16.85 42.60 -11.48
C ARG A 186 18.12 43.21 -10.86
N GLY A 187 19.12 42.40 -10.52
CA GLY A 187 20.34 42.84 -9.84
C GLY A 187 20.14 43.17 -8.35
N VAL A 188 19.08 42.65 -7.73
CA VAL A 188 18.83 42.79 -6.29
C VAL A 188 19.59 41.69 -5.54
N ASP A 189 20.60 42.09 -4.76
CA ASP A 189 21.42 41.16 -3.99
C ASP A 189 20.75 40.77 -2.67
N VAL A 190 20.53 39.47 -2.49
CA VAL A 190 19.92 38.84 -1.30
C VAL A 190 20.99 38.37 -0.30
N ALA A 191 22.27 38.28 -0.72
CA ALA A 191 23.33 37.71 0.11
C ALA A 191 23.57 38.54 1.39
N GLY A 192 23.47 37.86 2.54
CA GLY A 192 23.63 38.49 3.85
C GLY A 192 22.51 39.44 4.26
N LYS A 193 21.39 39.48 3.53
CA LYS A 193 20.23 40.38 3.80
C LYS A 193 19.16 39.69 4.64
N VAL A 194 18.17 40.46 5.10
CA VAL A 194 16.93 39.91 5.69
C VAL A 194 15.87 39.80 4.61
N ALA A 195 15.46 38.58 4.26
CA ALA A 195 14.37 38.34 3.32
C ALA A 195 13.02 38.64 3.99
N VAL A 196 12.24 39.54 3.42
CA VAL A 196 10.86 39.86 3.80
C VAL A 196 9.94 39.16 2.83
N VAL A 197 9.05 38.31 3.34
CA VAL A 197 8.25 37.38 2.53
C VAL A 197 6.79 37.42 2.99
N ARG A 198 5.83 37.42 2.05
CA ARG A 198 4.42 37.18 2.36
C ARG A 198 4.10 35.69 2.32
N TYR A 199 3.35 35.22 3.31
CA TYR A 199 2.84 33.84 3.31
C TYR A 199 1.64 33.70 2.37
N GLY A 200 1.43 32.49 1.83
CA GLY A 200 0.16 32.10 1.19
C GLY A 200 0.24 31.33 -0.13
N VAL A 201 1.42 30.83 -0.53
CA VAL A 201 1.58 30.02 -1.77
C VAL A 201 2.46 28.78 -1.56
N ILE A 202 3.48 28.86 -0.71
CA ILE A 202 4.32 27.74 -0.27
C ILE A 202 4.40 27.72 1.26
N HIS A 203 4.79 26.58 1.85
CA HIS A 203 4.91 26.43 3.30
C HIS A 203 6.10 27.22 3.88
N CYS A 204 6.12 27.44 5.20
CA CYS A 204 7.11 28.31 5.84
C CYS A 204 8.52 27.71 5.86
N GLU A 205 8.64 26.40 5.99
CA GLU A 205 9.90 25.65 5.89
C GLU A 205 10.57 25.85 4.52
N ASP A 206 9.78 25.85 3.44
CA ASP A 206 10.28 26.08 2.08
C ASP A 206 10.65 27.56 1.86
N ILE A 207 9.88 28.50 2.43
CA ILE A 207 10.25 29.93 2.44
C ILE A 207 11.63 30.14 3.10
N ALA A 208 11.85 29.56 4.29
CA ALA A 208 13.11 29.70 5.02
C ALA A 208 14.26 29.00 4.29
N TYR A 209 14.01 27.81 3.71
CA TYR A 209 14.98 27.06 2.92
C TYR A 209 15.40 27.84 1.66
N ASN A 210 14.46 28.36 0.90
CA ASN A 210 14.70 29.14 -0.32
C ASN A 210 15.43 30.45 -0.01
N ALA A 211 15.06 31.13 1.07
CA ALA A 211 15.76 32.32 1.55
C ALA A 211 17.24 32.01 1.88
N ARG A 212 17.51 30.91 2.61
CA ARG A 212 18.88 30.43 2.86
C ARG A 212 19.62 30.10 1.56
N ALA A 213 18.97 29.39 0.63
CA ALA A 213 19.56 29.00 -0.65
C ALA A 213 19.93 30.22 -1.52
N ALA A 214 19.13 31.28 -1.46
CA ALA A 214 19.42 32.59 -2.05
C ALA A 214 20.47 33.43 -1.27
N GLY A 215 21.02 32.90 -0.17
CA GLY A 215 22.07 33.53 0.64
C GLY A 215 21.57 34.54 1.69
N ALA A 216 20.27 34.60 1.97
CA ALA A 216 19.74 35.47 3.02
C ALA A 216 20.29 35.07 4.41
N ALA A 217 20.58 36.05 5.25
CA ALA A 217 21.05 35.82 6.62
C ALA A 217 19.91 35.51 7.60
N ALA A 218 18.70 35.99 7.31
CA ALA A 218 17.49 35.72 8.10
C ALA A 218 16.22 35.91 7.26
N ALA A 219 15.10 35.37 7.73
CA ALA A 219 13.78 35.54 7.11
C ALA A 219 12.76 36.21 8.05
N VAL A 220 11.91 37.06 7.50
CA VAL A 220 10.75 37.67 8.16
C VAL A 220 9.53 37.39 7.30
N VAL A 221 8.59 36.62 7.83
CA VAL A 221 7.41 36.15 7.09
C VAL A 221 6.15 36.79 7.67
N TYR A 222 5.25 37.29 6.82
CA TYR A 222 4.00 37.95 7.24
C TYR A 222 2.80 37.50 6.41
N THR A 223 1.61 37.50 7.01
CA THR A 223 0.35 37.23 6.30
C THR A 223 -0.17 38.52 5.64
N ASP A 224 -0.26 38.57 4.30
CA ASP A 224 -0.66 39.81 3.60
C ASP A 224 -2.18 40.07 3.71
N PRO A 225 -2.62 41.30 4.06
CA PRO A 225 -4.04 41.68 4.06
C PRO A 225 -4.74 41.56 2.70
N LEU A 226 -4.01 41.40 1.59
CA LEU A 226 -4.56 41.08 0.27
C LEU A 226 -5.26 39.72 0.26
N GLN A 227 -4.70 38.72 0.96
CA GLN A 227 -5.18 37.34 0.99
C GLN A 227 -6.00 37.07 2.26
N TYR A 228 -5.50 37.48 3.43
CA TYR A 228 -6.11 37.14 4.73
C TYR A 228 -7.02 38.22 5.32
N GLY A 229 -7.14 39.39 4.66
CA GLY A 229 -7.88 40.55 5.15
C GLY A 229 -9.31 40.73 4.58
N GLY A 230 -9.79 39.80 3.76
CA GLY A 230 -11.13 39.85 3.16
C GLY A 230 -11.32 40.83 2.01
N ALA A 231 -12.41 40.68 1.25
CA ALA A 231 -12.63 41.50 0.06
C ALA A 231 -12.93 42.97 0.42
N PRO A 232 -12.65 43.94 -0.49
CA PRO A 232 -12.99 45.35 -0.26
C PRO A 232 -14.49 45.55 0.02
N GLY A 233 -14.82 45.96 1.25
CA GLY A 233 -16.19 46.25 1.70
C GLY A 233 -16.85 45.21 2.59
N GLU A 234 -16.22 44.05 2.84
CA GLU A 234 -16.81 42.96 3.67
C GLU A 234 -16.82 43.21 5.19
N GLY A 235 -16.41 44.38 5.65
CA GLY A 235 -16.31 44.72 7.07
C GLY A 235 -14.93 44.46 7.66
N TRP A 236 -14.82 44.67 8.97
CA TRP A 236 -13.55 44.66 9.71
C TRP A 236 -13.22 43.24 10.18
N TRP A 237 -11.94 42.95 10.36
CA TRP A 237 -11.36 41.69 10.85
C TRP A 237 -11.92 41.22 12.22
N PHE A 238 -11.51 40.03 12.65
CA PHE A 238 -11.87 39.46 13.95
C PHE A 238 -11.68 40.48 15.10
N PRO A 239 -12.67 40.67 15.99
CA PRO A 239 -13.82 39.79 16.27
C PRO A 239 -15.05 40.00 15.40
N ASP A 240 -15.13 41.09 14.62
CA ASP A 240 -16.36 41.49 13.93
C ASP A 240 -16.61 40.73 12.60
N ALA A 241 -15.56 40.12 12.02
CA ALA A 241 -15.65 39.16 10.93
C ALA A 241 -14.61 38.04 11.03
N ARG A 242 -14.64 37.08 10.10
CA ARG A 242 -13.72 35.92 10.06
C ARG A 242 -12.28 36.25 9.65
N TRP A 243 -12.00 37.47 9.22
CA TRP A 243 -10.74 37.86 8.58
C TRP A 243 -9.63 38.15 9.60
N LEU A 244 -8.37 37.91 9.22
CA LEU A 244 -7.23 37.98 10.13
C LEU A 244 -7.01 39.43 10.63
N PRO A 245 -6.83 39.65 11.94
CA PRO A 245 -6.58 40.98 12.50
C PRO A 245 -5.18 41.50 12.12
N PRO A 246 -4.93 42.83 12.14
CA PRO A 246 -3.65 43.39 11.70
C PRO A 246 -2.47 43.01 12.60
N SER A 247 -2.74 42.65 13.86
CA SER A 247 -1.79 42.12 14.85
C SER A 247 -1.76 40.58 14.87
N GLY A 248 -2.57 39.93 14.04
CA GLY A 248 -2.58 38.48 13.85
C GLY A 248 -1.30 38.00 13.18
N VAL A 249 -0.85 36.81 13.58
CA VAL A 249 0.41 36.22 13.12
C VAL A 249 0.19 34.72 12.89
N GLN A 250 0.52 34.24 11.69
CA GLN A 250 0.65 32.82 11.44
C GLN A 250 2.00 32.30 11.95
N VAL A 251 1.99 31.13 12.54
CA VAL A 251 3.15 30.41 13.08
C VAL A 251 3.22 29.02 12.41
N GLY A 252 4.26 28.24 12.68
CA GLY A 252 4.45 26.93 12.04
C GLY A 252 5.81 26.30 12.34
N SER A 253 6.04 25.11 11.79
CA SER A 253 7.35 24.45 11.76
C SER A 253 8.19 24.94 10.58
N LEU A 254 9.52 24.93 10.74
CA LEU A 254 10.48 25.10 9.64
C LEU A 254 11.26 23.82 9.31
N PHE A 255 10.90 22.70 9.94
CA PHE A 255 11.48 21.40 9.65
C PHE A 255 10.86 20.83 8.37
N ARG A 256 11.70 20.50 7.38
CA ARG A 256 11.29 19.92 6.09
C ARG A 256 11.18 18.39 6.12
N GLY A 257 11.43 17.74 7.25
CA GLY A 257 11.29 16.30 7.41
C GLY A 257 9.92 15.89 7.96
N LEU A 258 9.79 14.60 8.26
CA LEU A 258 8.63 13.99 8.90
C LEU A 258 9.10 13.22 10.14
N GLY A 259 8.28 13.14 11.19
CA GLY A 259 8.64 12.45 12.43
C GLY A 259 9.48 13.29 13.39
N ASP A 260 10.14 12.63 14.32
CA ASP A 260 11.17 13.23 15.18
C ASP A 260 12.49 13.42 14.40
N PRO A 261 13.05 14.64 14.31
CA PRO A 261 14.35 14.88 13.69
C PRO A 261 15.51 14.02 14.20
N THR A 262 15.41 13.44 15.41
CA THR A 262 16.44 12.59 16.02
C THR A 262 16.28 11.10 15.73
N THR A 263 15.14 10.65 15.19
CA THR A 263 14.90 9.23 14.82
C THR A 263 14.39 9.07 13.38
N PRO A 264 15.10 9.60 12.36
CA PRO A 264 14.61 9.54 10.99
C PRO A 264 14.49 8.08 10.50
N THR A 265 13.27 7.68 10.14
CA THR A 265 12.88 6.35 9.60
C THR A 265 12.58 5.23 10.61
N TRP A 266 12.68 5.49 11.93
CA TRP A 266 12.33 4.53 13.00
C TRP A 266 11.73 5.23 14.23
N ALA A 267 10.82 4.57 14.93
CA ALA A 267 10.09 5.18 16.02
C ALA A 267 10.95 5.56 17.25
N SER A 268 10.59 6.68 17.85
CA SER A 268 11.00 7.23 19.15
C SER A 268 10.55 6.41 20.37
N SER A 269 10.66 5.09 20.26
CA SER A 269 10.39 4.11 21.32
C SER A 269 11.41 4.17 22.48
N GLU A 270 11.07 3.56 23.61
CA GLU A 270 11.94 3.56 24.79
C GLU A 270 13.27 2.85 24.50
N GLY A 271 14.38 3.59 24.64
CA GLY A 271 15.73 3.05 24.40
C GLY A 271 16.15 2.97 22.92
N CYS A 272 15.42 3.60 22.00
CA CYS A 272 15.82 3.66 20.58
C CYS A 272 17.17 4.36 20.36
N GLU A 273 17.84 4.03 19.26
CA GLU A 273 18.99 4.79 18.76
C GLU A 273 18.54 6.18 18.27
N ARG A 274 19.39 7.19 18.47
CA ARG A 274 19.09 8.58 18.11
C ARG A 274 20.30 9.26 17.49
N VAL A 275 20.04 10.03 16.44
CA VAL A 275 20.95 11.09 15.97
C VAL A 275 21.06 12.15 17.07
N SER A 276 22.24 12.75 17.24
CA SER A 276 22.40 13.78 18.28
C SER A 276 21.55 15.02 17.94
N ILE A 277 21.14 15.79 18.96
CA ILE A 277 20.38 17.03 18.72
C ILE A 277 21.21 18.02 17.89
N GLU A 278 22.53 18.05 18.06
CA GLU A 278 23.44 18.89 17.25
C GLU A 278 23.41 18.49 15.78
N ASP A 279 23.56 17.19 15.47
CA ASP A 279 23.53 16.67 14.10
C ASP A 279 22.15 16.82 13.44
N ALA A 280 21.07 16.58 14.19
CA ALA A 280 19.69 16.75 13.73
C ALA A 280 19.41 18.22 13.38
N MET A 281 19.79 19.15 14.27
CA MET A 281 19.62 20.59 14.06
C MET A 281 20.57 21.16 12.99
N ALA A 282 21.69 20.49 12.69
CA ALA A 282 22.61 20.83 11.61
C ALA A 282 22.22 20.24 10.23
N SER A 283 21.21 19.37 10.18
CA SER A 283 20.79 18.69 8.94
C SER A 283 20.20 19.66 7.90
N ASN A 284 20.24 19.28 6.61
CA ASN A 284 19.67 20.10 5.53
C ASN A 284 18.13 20.13 5.52
N ALA A 285 17.47 19.37 6.40
CA ALA A 285 16.03 19.45 6.65
C ALA A 285 15.65 20.63 7.56
N MET A 286 16.62 21.24 8.24
CA MET A 286 16.44 22.42 9.09
C MET A 286 16.61 23.72 8.31
N PRO A 287 16.04 24.85 8.76
CA PRO A 287 16.15 26.12 8.05
C PRO A 287 17.56 26.70 8.08
N LEU A 288 18.37 26.39 9.10
CA LEU A 288 19.75 26.85 9.34
C LEU A 288 19.96 28.38 9.35
N ILE A 289 18.89 29.18 9.24
CA ILE A 289 18.89 30.64 9.41
C ILE A 289 17.84 31.06 10.47
N PRO A 290 18.06 32.18 11.18
CA PRO A 290 17.03 32.77 12.02
C PRO A 290 15.81 33.22 11.21
N ALA A 291 14.62 32.95 11.72
CA ALA A 291 13.37 33.34 11.09
C ALA A 291 12.35 33.82 12.13
N LEU A 292 11.53 34.81 11.78
CA LEU A 292 10.42 35.26 12.62
C LEU A 292 9.12 35.41 11.82
N PRO A 293 7.98 34.93 12.35
CA PRO A 293 6.67 35.31 11.86
C PRO A 293 6.27 36.67 12.46
N VAL A 294 5.77 37.58 11.64
CA VAL A 294 5.39 38.94 12.05
C VAL A 294 3.99 39.31 11.56
N SER A 295 3.40 40.31 12.22
CA SER A 295 2.05 40.74 11.89
C SER A 295 2.02 41.57 10.61
N ALA A 296 0.87 41.57 9.92
CA ALA A 296 0.65 42.43 8.77
C ALA A 296 0.94 43.91 9.08
N ARG A 297 0.56 44.38 10.29
CA ARG A 297 0.82 45.74 10.77
C ARG A 297 2.30 46.07 10.82
N ASP A 298 3.10 45.17 11.39
CA ASP A 298 4.55 45.36 11.52
C ASP A 298 5.23 45.32 10.14
N ALA A 299 4.84 44.37 9.28
CA ALA A 299 5.33 44.28 7.90
C ALA A 299 5.00 45.53 7.06
N MET A 300 3.86 46.19 7.28
CA MET A 300 3.55 47.44 6.57
C MET A 300 4.49 48.59 6.95
N GLU A 301 5.05 48.63 8.17
CA GLU A 301 6.10 49.61 8.52
C GLU A 301 7.41 49.32 7.80
N VAL A 302 7.75 48.04 7.62
CA VAL A 302 8.92 47.61 6.82
C VAL A 302 8.75 48.02 5.36
N HIS A 303 7.61 47.68 4.73
CA HIS A 303 7.29 48.07 3.36
C HIS A 303 7.27 49.59 3.15
N ARG A 304 6.81 50.37 4.14
CA ARG A 304 6.91 51.85 4.10
C ARG A 304 8.34 52.36 4.09
N ALA A 305 9.31 51.61 4.63
CA ALA A 305 10.71 52.01 4.76
C ALA A 305 11.62 51.42 3.68
N LEU A 306 11.17 50.35 3.01
CA LEU A 306 11.86 49.68 1.93
C LEU A 306 11.89 50.56 0.68
N GLY A 307 13.01 50.53 -0.05
CA GLY A 307 13.24 51.30 -1.27
C GLY A 307 13.82 50.41 -2.37
N GLY A 308 14.53 51.02 -3.33
CA GLY A 308 14.93 50.34 -4.56
C GLY A 308 13.81 50.37 -5.61
N ASP A 309 13.92 49.49 -6.61
CA ASP A 309 12.91 49.36 -7.67
C ASP A 309 11.52 49.03 -7.11
N VAL A 310 10.47 49.58 -7.72
CA VAL A 310 9.08 49.23 -7.38
C VAL A 310 8.83 47.79 -7.78
N ALA A 311 8.25 46.99 -6.87
CA ALA A 311 7.96 45.58 -7.14
C ALA A 311 6.88 45.42 -8.24
N PRO A 312 6.88 44.30 -9.00
CA PRO A 312 5.86 43.98 -9.99
C PRO A 312 4.41 44.20 -9.53
N ALA A 313 3.49 44.43 -10.45
CA ALA A 313 2.09 44.76 -10.12
C ALA A 313 1.38 43.62 -9.35
N ASP A 314 1.70 42.38 -9.66
CA ASP A 314 1.27 41.15 -9.00
C ASP A 314 1.99 40.90 -7.64
N TRP A 315 3.14 41.55 -7.41
CA TRP A 315 3.88 41.52 -6.15
C TRP A 315 3.38 42.54 -5.12
N GLN A 316 2.55 43.51 -5.53
CA GLN A 316 1.96 44.50 -4.63
C GLN A 316 0.94 43.86 -3.67
N GLY A 317 0.73 44.50 -2.52
CA GLY A 317 -0.29 44.11 -1.54
C GLY A 317 -1.65 44.77 -1.80
N ARG A 318 -2.51 44.76 -0.76
CA ARG A 318 -3.87 45.27 -0.84
C ARG A 318 -3.94 46.74 -1.27
N GLN A 319 -4.90 47.08 -2.14
CA GLN A 319 -5.18 48.46 -2.55
C GLN A 319 -5.39 49.38 -1.33
N GLY A 320 -4.64 50.48 -1.30
CA GLY A 320 -4.60 51.42 -0.16
C GLY A 320 -3.47 51.15 0.85
N GLY A 321 -2.72 50.06 0.70
CA GLY A 321 -1.44 49.84 1.37
C GLY A 321 -0.31 50.74 0.86
N PRO A 322 0.90 50.66 1.44
CA PRO A 322 2.10 51.30 0.88
C PRO A 322 2.49 50.63 -0.45
N VAL A 323 3.21 51.36 -1.29
CA VAL A 323 3.84 50.78 -2.50
C VAL A 323 4.97 49.86 -2.05
N TYR A 324 4.98 48.62 -2.54
CA TYR A 324 6.03 47.66 -2.24
C TYR A 324 7.20 47.85 -3.20
N HIS A 325 8.41 47.87 -2.64
CA HIS A 325 9.68 47.96 -3.37
C HIS A 325 10.48 46.66 -3.15
N LEU A 326 11.46 46.39 -3.99
CA LEU A 326 12.26 45.16 -3.94
C LEU A 326 13.38 45.19 -2.89
N GLY A 327 13.91 46.37 -2.54
CA GLY A 327 15.18 46.50 -1.83
C GLY A 327 16.41 46.41 -2.77
N PRO A 328 17.62 46.18 -2.23
CA PRO A 328 17.93 46.10 -0.81
C PRO A 328 17.88 47.48 -0.14
N GLY A 329 17.38 47.53 1.10
CA GLY A 329 17.39 48.75 1.91
C GLY A 329 16.46 49.86 1.38
N PRO A 330 16.55 51.09 1.92
CA PRO A 330 17.44 51.51 3.01
C PRO A 330 16.88 51.12 4.40
N ALA A 331 15.79 50.35 4.45
CA ALA A 331 15.33 49.65 5.64
C ALA A 331 16.36 48.60 6.09
N VAL A 332 16.82 48.72 7.33
CA VAL A 332 17.67 47.74 8.02
C VAL A 332 16.85 47.11 9.14
N LEU A 333 16.74 45.79 9.12
CA LEU A 333 16.09 44.98 10.14
C LEU A 333 17.16 44.37 11.05
N ASN A 334 17.01 44.62 12.35
CA ASN A 334 17.74 43.93 13.40
C ASN A 334 16.80 42.90 14.05
N LEU A 335 17.02 41.64 13.68
CA LEU A 335 16.30 40.45 14.11
C LEU A 335 17.16 39.69 15.11
N THR A 336 16.55 39.18 16.17
CA THR A 336 17.15 38.14 17.01
C THR A 336 16.11 37.09 17.32
N TYR A 337 16.50 35.83 17.19
CA TYR A 337 15.75 34.66 17.65
C TYR A 337 16.68 33.77 18.46
N ILE A 338 16.24 33.32 19.63
CA ILE A 338 16.91 32.31 20.45
C ILE A 338 15.86 31.26 20.78
N GLY A 339 16.02 30.07 20.22
CA GLY A 339 15.22 28.89 20.53
C GLY A 339 15.80 28.09 21.69
N ASN A 340 15.02 27.11 22.14
CA ASN A 340 15.46 26.05 23.05
C ASN A 340 14.88 24.74 22.52
N ASP A 341 15.76 23.94 21.93
CA ASP A 341 15.47 22.61 21.43
C ASP A 341 15.55 21.62 22.61
N THR A 342 14.56 20.75 22.76
CA THR A 342 14.37 19.96 23.98
C THR A 342 13.60 18.68 23.70
N MET A 343 14.10 17.57 24.26
CA MET A 343 13.35 16.31 24.31
C MET A 343 12.13 16.47 25.21
N ALA A 344 10.94 16.26 24.66
CA ALA A 344 9.67 16.34 25.35
C ALA A 344 8.85 15.06 25.08
N THR A 345 7.99 14.69 26.03
CA THR A 345 7.07 13.56 25.83
C THR A 345 5.77 14.05 25.18
N ILE A 346 5.40 13.40 24.09
CA ILE A 346 4.13 13.58 23.37
C ILE A 346 3.21 12.39 23.66
N GLU A 347 1.90 12.60 23.67
CA GLU A 347 0.90 11.60 24.08
C GLU A 347 -0.16 11.38 22.99
N ASN A 348 -0.06 10.28 22.25
CA ASN A 348 -1.11 9.83 21.34
C ASN A 348 -2.22 9.11 22.13
N VAL A 349 -3.49 9.37 21.83
CA VAL A 349 -4.64 8.70 22.47
C VAL A 349 -5.36 7.80 21.48
N PHE A 350 -5.56 6.53 21.83
CA PHE A 350 -6.24 5.55 20.99
C PHE A 350 -7.55 5.07 21.61
N ALA A 351 -8.54 4.75 20.78
CA ALA A 351 -9.73 3.99 21.19
C ALA A 351 -10.10 2.95 20.14
N VAL A 352 -10.36 1.70 20.56
CA VAL A 352 -10.44 0.55 19.63
C VAL A 352 -11.78 -0.17 19.73
N ILE A 353 -12.52 -0.20 18.63
CA ILE A 353 -13.70 -1.04 18.46
C ILE A 353 -13.30 -2.29 17.67
N GLU A 354 -13.21 -3.44 18.34
CA GLU A 354 -12.92 -4.73 17.70
C GLU A 354 -14.03 -5.16 16.72
N GLY A 355 -13.62 -5.67 15.55
CA GLY A 355 -14.49 -6.22 14.52
C GLY A 355 -14.88 -7.68 14.76
N THR A 356 -16.08 -8.09 14.35
CA THR A 356 -16.60 -9.45 14.65
C THR A 356 -16.36 -10.51 13.57
N GLU A 357 -15.88 -10.15 12.38
CA GLU A 357 -15.63 -11.11 11.29
C GLU A 357 -14.21 -11.00 10.72
N GLU A 358 -13.63 -9.80 10.71
CA GLU A 358 -12.25 -9.50 10.30
C GLU A 358 -11.59 -8.57 11.35
N PRO A 359 -11.40 -9.04 12.61
CA PRO A 359 -10.79 -8.23 13.68
C PRO A 359 -9.35 -7.78 13.35
N ASP A 360 -8.68 -8.50 12.46
CA ASP A 360 -7.32 -8.24 11.97
C ASP A 360 -7.27 -7.28 10.77
N ARG A 361 -8.36 -6.56 10.47
CA ARG A 361 -8.41 -5.53 9.43
C ARG A 361 -8.87 -4.21 10.05
N TYR A 362 -8.11 -3.14 9.81
CA TYR A 362 -8.27 -1.86 10.50
C TYR A 362 -8.81 -0.77 9.59
N VAL A 363 -9.88 -0.11 10.06
CA VAL A 363 -10.33 1.19 9.56
C VAL A 363 -9.92 2.22 10.62
N ILE A 364 -8.85 2.96 10.34
CA ILE A 364 -8.29 3.95 11.25
C ILE A 364 -8.96 5.30 10.95
N LEU A 365 -9.26 6.08 11.99
CA LEU A 365 -9.70 7.47 11.89
C LEU A 365 -8.80 8.30 12.79
N GLY A 366 -8.08 9.25 12.21
CA GLY A 366 -7.12 10.10 12.90
C GLY A 366 -7.45 11.59 12.82
N ASN A 367 -6.89 12.31 13.78
CA ASN A 367 -6.95 13.77 13.92
C ASN A 367 -5.88 14.16 14.95
N HIS A 368 -5.13 15.24 14.73
CA HIS A 368 -4.21 15.75 15.76
C HIS A 368 -4.96 16.59 16.80
N ARG A 369 -4.26 16.96 17.88
CA ARG A 369 -4.86 17.60 19.05
C ARG A 369 -4.03 18.76 19.58
N ASP A 370 -2.70 18.67 19.42
CA ASP A 370 -1.82 19.79 19.69
C ASP A 370 -2.10 20.96 18.75
N ALA A 371 -1.89 22.18 19.25
CA ALA A 371 -2.10 23.40 18.48
C ALA A 371 -1.11 24.48 18.90
N TRP A 372 -0.67 25.34 17.99
CA TRP A 372 0.19 26.49 18.34
C TRP A 372 -0.39 27.44 19.39
N THR A 373 -1.72 27.51 19.50
CA THR A 373 -2.43 28.31 20.51
C THR A 373 -3.63 27.55 21.07
N PHE A 374 -4.85 28.09 20.97
CA PHE A 374 -6.09 27.50 21.48
C PHE A 374 -6.69 26.42 20.57
N GLY A 375 -6.26 26.37 19.31
CA GLY A 375 -6.56 25.28 18.39
C GLY A 375 -8.03 25.04 18.01
N ALA A 376 -8.87 26.09 17.92
CA ALA A 376 -10.33 25.92 17.85
C ALA A 376 -10.89 25.50 16.48
N ALA A 377 -10.23 25.84 15.38
CA ALA A 377 -10.51 25.22 14.09
C ALA A 377 -9.55 24.03 13.95
N ASP A 378 -8.30 24.38 13.70
CA ASP A 378 -7.13 23.53 13.61
C ASP A 378 -6.59 23.24 15.02
N PRO A 379 -6.65 22.00 15.56
CA PRO A 379 -7.33 20.82 15.03
C PRO A 379 -8.59 20.42 15.80
N ASN A 380 -8.96 21.12 16.87
CA ASN A 380 -9.96 20.61 17.81
C ASN A 380 -11.40 20.60 17.26
N SER A 381 -11.65 21.24 16.11
CA SER A 381 -12.90 21.01 15.37
C SER A 381 -13.00 19.56 14.87
N GLY A 382 -11.88 18.96 14.44
CA GLY A 382 -11.77 17.54 14.12
C GLY A 382 -11.80 16.67 15.36
N THR A 383 -11.11 17.04 16.44
CA THR A 383 -11.10 16.25 17.69
C THR A 383 -12.50 16.14 18.29
N ALA A 384 -13.25 17.24 18.31
CA ALA A 384 -14.65 17.25 18.74
C ALA A 384 -15.55 16.37 17.84
N ALA A 385 -15.35 16.42 16.52
CA ALA A 385 -16.08 15.57 15.57
C ALA A 385 -15.72 14.08 15.77
N MET A 386 -14.46 13.75 16.02
CA MET A 386 -14.00 12.38 16.31
C MET A 386 -14.62 11.82 17.60
N ILE A 387 -14.65 12.61 18.69
CA ILE A 387 -15.30 12.21 19.95
C ILE A 387 -16.80 11.97 19.74
N GLU A 388 -17.48 12.85 19.00
CA GLU A 388 -18.90 12.72 18.65
C GLU A 388 -19.17 11.46 17.78
N LEU A 389 -18.31 11.15 16.81
CA LEU A 389 -18.39 9.90 16.03
C LEU A 389 -18.23 8.66 16.94
N ALA A 390 -17.23 8.66 17.81
CA ALA A 390 -17.00 7.59 18.79
C ALA A 390 -18.21 7.40 19.73
N GLN A 391 -18.83 8.50 20.19
CA GLN A 391 -20.06 8.48 20.98
C GLN A 391 -21.23 7.82 20.22
N ARG A 392 -21.43 8.15 18.93
CA ARG A 392 -22.47 7.50 18.10
C ARG A 392 -22.22 6.01 17.92
N PHE A 393 -20.98 5.57 17.69
CA PHE A 393 -20.66 4.14 17.61
C PHE A 393 -20.90 3.41 18.95
N SER A 394 -20.58 4.04 20.09
CA SER A 394 -20.90 3.54 21.44
C SER A 394 -22.41 3.34 21.63
N MET A 395 -23.22 4.30 21.14
CA MET A 395 -24.68 4.17 21.15
C MET A 395 -25.19 3.04 20.23
N LEU A 396 -24.60 2.85 19.05
CA LEU A 396 -24.93 1.72 18.17
C LEU A 396 -24.57 0.37 18.81
N GLN A 397 -23.41 0.25 19.48
CA GLN A 397 -23.02 -0.95 20.21
C GLN A 397 -24.01 -1.29 21.33
N LYS A 398 -24.49 -0.28 22.07
CA LYS A 398 -25.57 -0.43 23.07
C LYS A 398 -26.92 -0.86 22.46
N LYS A 399 -27.07 -0.84 21.13
CA LYS A 399 -28.22 -1.38 20.38
C LYS A 399 -27.92 -2.73 19.70
N GLY A 400 -26.74 -3.32 19.91
CA GLY A 400 -26.36 -4.62 19.36
C GLY A 400 -25.64 -4.57 18.00
N TRP A 401 -25.25 -3.40 17.51
CA TRP A 401 -24.37 -3.29 16.35
C TRP A 401 -22.91 -3.62 16.71
N ARG A 402 -22.21 -4.29 15.80
CA ARG A 402 -20.75 -4.44 15.81
C ARG A 402 -20.24 -4.26 14.37
N PRO A 403 -19.04 -3.69 14.15
CA PRO A 403 -18.49 -3.60 12.81
C PRO A 403 -17.93 -4.95 12.36
N ARG A 404 -17.87 -5.16 11.04
CA ARG A 404 -17.20 -6.34 10.45
C ARG A 404 -15.70 -6.35 10.78
N ARG A 405 -15.09 -5.16 10.67
CA ARG A 405 -13.66 -4.87 10.82
C ARG A 405 -13.42 -4.02 12.05
N THR A 406 -12.19 -4.07 12.57
CA THR A 406 -11.81 -3.25 13.71
C THR A 406 -11.72 -1.77 13.30
N ILE A 407 -12.28 -0.87 14.12
CA ILE A 407 -12.19 0.58 13.95
C ILE A 407 -11.25 1.12 15.03
N ILE A 408 -10.29 1.96 14.64
CA ILE A 408 -9.32 2.58 15.56
C ILE A 408 -9.48 4.09 15.45
N PHE A 409 -9.75 4.76 16.57
CA PHE A 409 -9.67 6.23 16.68
C PHE A 409 -8.29 6.61 17.19
N CYS A 410 -7.67 7.62 16.59
CA CYS A 410 -6.35 8.11 16.93
C CYS A 410 -6.37 9.64 17.12
N SER A 411 -6.07 10.10 18.33
CA SER A 411 -5.75 11.51 18.61
C SER A 411 -4.23 11.65 18.63
N TRP A 412 -3.68 12.24 17.57
CA TRP A 412 -2.25 12.48 17.43
C TRP A 412 -1.77 13.69 18.24
N ASP A 413 -0.48 13.72 18.53
CA ASP A 413 0.24 14.81 19.18
C ASP A 413 1.49 15.19 18.36
N ALA A 414 2.01 16.41 18.53
CA ALA A 414 3.09 16.99 17.75
C ALA A 414 2.92 16.91 16.21
N GLU A 415 1.70 17.03 15.71
CA GLU A 415 1.49 17.17 14.26
C GLU A 415 2.11 18.47 13.76
N GLU A 416 1.89 19.57 14.50
CA GLU A 416 2.32 20.93 14.16
C GLU A 416 3.85 21.04 14.04
N TYR A 417 4.58 20.06 14.59
CA TYR A 417 6.03 19.97 14.62
C TYR A 417 6.65 19.08 13.54
N GLY A 418 5.85 18.53 12.61
CA GLY A 418 6.31 17.69 11.49
C GLY A 418 5.62 16.33 11.39
N LEU A 419 4.30 16.29 11.60
CA LEU A 419 3.47 15.08 11.65
C LEU A 419 3.89 14.07 12.74
N THR A 420 4.68 14.51 13.73
CA THR A 420 5.56 13.65 14.55
C THR A 420 4.83 12.48 15.18
N GLY A 421 3.82 12.69 16.04
CA GLY A 421 3.17 11.58 16.75
C GLY A 421 2.47 10.56 15.85
N SER A 422 1.96 10.99 14.69
CA SER A 422 1.39 10.07 13.70
C SER A 422 2.48 9.27 12.98
N THR A 423 3.61 9.90 12.65
CA THR A 423 4.77 9.25 12.04
C THR A 423 5.35 8.22 12.99
N GLU A 424 5.73 8.58 14.23
CA GLU A 424 6.33 7.66 15.20
C GLU A 424 5.52 6.37 15.36
N TRP A 425 4.18 6.49 15.43
CA TRP A 425 3.30 5.33 15.54
C TRP A 425 3.26 4.46 14.28
N VAL A 426 3.28 5.08 13.08
CA VAL A 426 3.38 4.35 11.81
C VAL A 426 4.73 3.64 11.67
N GLU A 427 5.81 4.21 12.20
CA GLU A 427 7.14 3.61 12.16
C GLU A 427 7.24 2.41 13.11
N GLU A 428 6.70 2.52 14.33
CA GLU A 428 6.64 1.43 15.30
C GLU A 428 5.78 0.27 14.78
N ASN A 429 4.70 0.57 14.07
CA ASN A 429 3.67 -0.39 13.67
C ASN A 429 3.70 -0.77 12.17
N ARG A 430 4.79 -0.44 11.45
CA ARG A 430 4.88 -0.46 9.98
C ARG A 430 4.44 -1.78 9.34
N GLU A 431 4.91 -2.91 9.86
CA GLU A 431 4.58 -4.25 9.33
C GLU A 431 3.12 -4.65 9.58
N MET A 432 2.61 -4.33 10.78
CA MET A 432 1.22 -4.54 11.16
C MET A 432 0.29 -3.70 10.27
N LEU A 433 0.62 -2.43 10.04
CA LEU A 433 -0.18 -1.54 9.20
C LEU A 433 -0.15 -1.97 7.73
N SER A 434 1.01 -2.34 7.20
CA SER A 434 1.15 -2.83 5.82
C SER A 434 0.30 -4.08 5.53
N SER A 435 0.12 -4.94 6.53
CA SER A 435 -0.63 -6.21 6.40
C SER A 435 -2.11 -6.13 6.83
N ARG A 436 -2.52 -5.11 7.59
CA ARG A 436 -3.85 -5.04 8.23
C ARG A 436 -4.61 -3.73 8.05
N ALA A 437 -3.93 -2.61 7.83
CA ALA A 437 -4.60 -1.32 7.66
C ALA A 437 -5.28 -1.27 6.29
N VAL A 438 -6.62 -1.25 6.33
CA VAL A 438 -7.44 -1.01 5.14
C VAL A 438 -7.49 0.50 4.93
N ALA A 439 -8.01 1.27 5.90
CA ALA A 439 -8.23 2.71 5.77
C ALA A 439 -7.47 3.57 6.80
N TYR A 440 -7.18 4.83 6.45
CA TYR A 440 -6.89 5.95 7.35
C TYR A 440 -7.77 7.18 7.01
N LEU A 441 -8.72 7.55 7.87
CA LEU A 441 -9.62 8.68 7.67
C LEU A 441 -9.11 9.88 8.48
N ASN A 442 -8.57 10.92 7.83
CA ASN A 442 -8.15 12.14 8.52
C ASN A 442 -9.33 13.11 8.65
N ILE A 443 -9.65 13.54 9.86
CA ILE A 443 -10.62 14.61 10.12
C ILE A 443 -9.89 15.70 10.90
N ASP A 444 -9.14 16.51 10.16
CA ASP A 444 -8.27 17.53 10.72
C ASP A 444 -9.07 18.77 11.14
N VAL A 445 -9.26 19.70 10.21
CA VAL A 445 -10.11 20.87 10.39
C VAL A 445 -11.50 20.56 9.82
N SER A 446 -12.43 20.16 10.70
CA SER A 446 -13.76 19.68 10.28
C SER A 446 -14.72 20.79 9.83
N VAL A 447 -14.49 22.04 10.26
CA VAL A 447 -15.33 23.20 9.91
C VAL A 447 -14.45 24.39 9.53
N THR A 448 -14.60 24.84 8.29
CA THR A 448 -13.67 25.79 7.67
C THR A 448 -14.38 26.85 6.80
N GLY A 449 -15.48 26.45 6.17
CA GLY A 449 -16.39 27.29 5.40
C GLY A 449 -17.68 26.52 5.09
N PRO A 450 -18.60 27.11 4.30
CA PRO A 450 -19.88 26.49 3.95
C PRO A 450 -19.78 25.40 2.87
N VAL A 451 -18.63 25.29 2.17
CA VAL A 451 -18.42 24.27 1.13
C VAL A 451 -17.56 23.14 1.66
N PHE A 452 -17.89 21.91 1.26
CA PHE A 452 -17.15 20.71 1.61
C PHE A 452 -15.99 20.48 0.63
N HIS A 453 -14.79 20.24 1.16
CA HIS A 453 -13.55 20.06 0.40
C HIS A 453 -12.91 18.69 0.74
N PRO A 454 -13.26 17.61 0.01
CA PRO A 454 -12.69 16.29 0.24
C PRO A 454 -11.45 16.03 -0.60
N TYR A 455 -10.46 15.36 0.00
CA TYR A 455 -9.31 14.76 -0.69
C TYR A 455 -9.31 13.25 -0.45
N ALA A 456 -8.99 12.46 -1.47
CA ALA A 456 -9.09 11.00 -1.44
C ALA A 456 -8.18 10.36 -2.50
N THR A 457 -7.83 9.08 -2.33
CA THR A 457 -7.22 8.30 -3.42
C THR A 457 -8.32 7.80 -4.38
N PRO A 458 -8.04 7.58 -5.68
CA PRO A 458 -9.09 7.32 -6.68
C PRO A 458 -9.96 6.09 -6.42
N GLN A 459 -9.49 5.14 -5.59
CA GLN A 459 -10.27 3.96 -5.20
C GLN A 459 -11.51 4.29 -4.33
N LEU A 460 -11.74 5.57 -4.02
CA LEU A 460 -12.76 6.07 -3.13
C LEU A 460 -13.74 7.07 -3.72
N ASP A 461 -13.47 7.61 -4.91
CA ASP A 461 -14.25 8.70 -5.48
C ASP A 461 -15.74 8.34 -5.53
N GLU A 462 -16.07 7.13 -5.98
CA GLU A 462 -17.45 6.63 -6.00
C GLU A 462 -18.06 6.56 -4.59
N LEU A 463 -17.34 6.00 -3.61
CA LEU A 463 -17.83 5.80 -2.24
C LEU A 463 -18.02 7.12 -1.48
N LEU A 464 -17.11 8.08 -1.69
CA LEU A 464 -17.21 9.44 -1.20
C LEU A 464 -18.43 10.15 -1.83
N GLN A 465 -18.60 10.05 -3.16
CA GLN A 465 -19.76 10.61 -3.85
C GLN A 465 -21.08 9.97 -3.42
N GLU A 466 -21.14 8.65 -3.22
CA GLU A 466 -22.31 7.96 -2.66
C GLU A 466 -22.62 8.46 -1.25
N THR A 467 -21.60 8.59 -0.39
CA THR A 467 -21.75 9.12 0.98
C THR A 467 -22.27 10.56 0.97
N MET A 468 -21.72 11.44 0.13
CA MET A 468 -22.19 12.83 -0.02
C MET A 468 -23.64 12.94 -0.54
N LYS A 469 -24.18 11.90 -1.20
CA LYS A 469 -25.59 11.84 -1.63
C LYS A 469 -26.55 11.42 -0.50
N LEU A 470 -26.02 10.87 0.60
CA LEU A 470 -26.82 10.48 1.78
C LEU A 470 -26.92 11.60 2.82
N VAL A 471 -25.98 12.54 2.84
CA VAL A 471 -25.92 13.65 3.80
C VAL A 471 -26.62 14.89 3.25
N GLN A 472 -27.51 15.49 4.05
CA GLN A 472 -28.14 16.77 3.72
C GLN A 472 -27.14 17.92 3.92
N ASP A 473 -27.22 18.93 3.07
CA ASP A 473 -26.44 20.16 3.22
C ASP A 473 -26.91 20.92 4.50
N PRO A 474 -25.99 21.27 5.42
CA PRO A 474 -26.35 21.91 6.69
C PRO A 474 -26.87 23.35 6.53
N ASP A 475 -26.42 24.07 5.50
CA ASP A 475 -26.87 25.43 5.19
C ASP A 475 -28.14 25.43 4.32
N ASN A 476 -28.40 24.33 3.60
CA ASN A 476 -29.58 24.18 2.76
C ASN A 476 -30.15 22.75 2.75
N SER A 477 -31.02 22.45 3.71
CA SER A 477 -31.69 21.15 3.86
C SER A 477 -32.67 20.78 2.72
N SER A 478 -32.73 21.53 1.61
CA SER A 478 -33.43 21.13 0.37
C SER A 478 -32.53 20.36 -0.60
N GLN A 479 -31.23 20.24 -0.31
CA GLN A 479 -30.25 19.54 -1.13
C GLN A 479 -29.28 18.71 -0.29
N THR A 480 -28.56 17.81 -0.97
CA THR A 480 -27.47 17.02 -0.38
C THR A 480 -26.14 17.78 -0.47
N VAL A 481 -25.16 17.38 0.35
CA VAL A 481 -23.78 17.87 0.26
C VAL A 481 -23.23 17.70 -1.17
N TYR A 482 -23.49 16.55 -1.81
CA TYR A 482 -23.13 16.31 -3.22
C TYR A 482 -23.69 17.37 -4.17
N ASN A 483 -24.98 17.72 -4.03
CA ASN A 483 -25.64 18.71 -4.89
C ASN A 483 -25.13 20.13 -4.64
N SER A 484 -24.65 20.43 -3.44
CA SER A 484 -24.03 21.72 -3.10
C SER A 484 -22.63 21.82 -3.70
N TRP A 485 -21.81 20.78 -3.48
CA TRP A 485 -20.46 20.64 -4.01
C TRP A 485 -20.42 20.72 -5.55
N VAL A 486 -21.29 20.00 -6.27
CA VAL A 486 -21.36 20.10 -7.75
C VAL A 486 -21.72 21.51 -8.25
N LYS A 487 -22.47 22.30 -7.46
CA LYS A 487 -22.87 23.66 -7.84
C LYS A 487 -21.82 24.72 -7.52
N SER A 488 -20.91 24.47 -6.57
CA SER A 488 -19.94 25.47 -6.11
C SER A 488 -18.94 25.85 -7.20
N ASN A 489 -18.76 24.99 -8.23
CA ASN A 489 -17.96 25.24 -9.42
C ASN A 489 -16.51 25.69 -9.09
N ILE A 490 -15.98 25.12 -8.00
CA ILE A 490 -14.67 25.43 -7.45
C ILE A 490 -13.58 24.89 -8.37
N SER A 491 -12.64 25.77 -8.72
CA SER A 491 -11.42 25.36 -9.41
C SER A 491 -10.48 24.65 -8.42
N PRO A 492 -9.71 23.63 -8.85
CA PRO A 492 -8.60 23.11 -8.03
C PRO A 492 -7.57 24.18 -7.61
N MET A 493 -7.60 25.40 -8.18
CA MET A 493 -6.72 26.50 -7.78
C MET A 493 -7.28 27.41 -6.66
N ASP A 494 -8.51 27.23 -6.18
CA ASP A 494 -9.06 28.03 -5.06
C ASP A 494 -8.71 27.43 -3.67
N GLN A 495 -7.62 26.67 -3.57
CA GLN A 495 -7.19 25.91 -2.39
C GLN A 495 -6.43 26.77 -1.36
N ASP A 496 -7.10 27.76 -0.77
CA ASP A 496 -6.54 28.54 0.35
C ASP A 496 -6.77 27.82 1.70
N ILE A 497 -5.90 26.85 1.96
CA ILE A 497 -5.82 25.95 3.14
C ILE A 497 -7.03 24.98 3.21
N ARG A 498 -6.96 23.97 4.11
CA ARG A 498 -8.07 23.18 4.74
C ARG A 498 -8.16 21.72 4.30
N PHE A 499 -7.74 20.81 5.19
CA PHE A 499 -7.74 19.38 4.95
C PHE A 499 -8.91 18.64 5.63
N THR A 500 -9.66 17.88 4.83
CA THR A 500 -10.28 16.62 5.26
C THR A 500 -9.81 15.55 4.28
N ILE A 501 -8.74 14.84 4.64
CA ILE A 501 -8.11 13.82 3.78
C ILE A 501 -8.65 12.46 4.15
N LEU A 502 -9.46 11.88 3.28
CA LEU A 502 -10.12 10.60 3.49
C LEU A 502 -9.35 9.49 2.76
N TYR A 503 -8.28 8.92 3.32
CA TYR A 503 -7.71 7.65 2.83
C TYR A 503 -8.58 6.47 3.28
N MET A 504 -9.84 6.47 2.89
CA MET A 504 -10.66 5.28 3.05
C MET A 504 -10.05 4.12 2.23
N MET A 505 -10.05 2.91 2.74
CA MET A 505 -10.24 1.73 1.91
C MET A 505 -11.19 0.88 2.73
N THR A 506 -12.47 0.87 2.37
CA THR A 506 -13.47 0.06 3.08
C THR A 506 -14.15 -0.86 2.10
N MET A 507 -14.72 -1.93 2.63
CA MET A 507 -15.83 -2.59 1.96
C MET A 507 -17.03 -2.63 2.90
N TYR A 508 -17.98 -1.76 2.61
CA TYR A 508 -19.30 -2.20 2.17
C TYR A 508 -19.85 -1.09 1.26
N GLY A 509 -19.50 -1.17 -0.04
CA GLY A 509 -19.82 -0.08 -0.98
C GLY A 509 -19.07 -0.08 -2.31
N TRP A 510 -18.09 -0.97 -2.55
CA TRP A 510 -17.44 -1.04 -3.87
C TRP A 510 -18.46 -1.42 -4.94
N GLN A 511 -18.84 -0.46 -5.77
CA GLN A 511 -19.38 -0.72 -7.08
C GLN A 511 -18.25 -0.63 -8.13
N ASN A 512 -18.60 -1.19 -9.27
CA ASN A 512 -17.94 -1.36 -10.57
C ASN A 512 -16.56 -0.81 -10.98
N SER A 513 -15.78 0.04 -10.28
CA SER A 513 -14.61 0.70 -10.94
C SER A 513 -13.29 0.94 -10.21
N ALA A 514 -13.18 1.07 -8.88
CA ALA A 514 -12.01 1.68 -8.19
C ALA A 514 -10.55 1.53 -8.75
N ILE A 515 -10.09 0.36 -9.24
CA ILE A 515 -8.74 0.26 -9.90
C ILE A 515 -8.72 0.88 -11.32
N LEU A 516 -9.86 0.86 -12.02
CA LEU A 516 -10.05 1.56 -13.30
C LEU A 516 -10.00 3.07 -13.12
N ASP A 517 -10.49 3.59 -11.98
CA ASP A 517 -10.43 5.03 -11.68
C ASP A 517 -8.96 5.46 -11.47
N SER A 518 -8.15 4.63 -10.80
CA SER A 518 -6.68 4.80 -10.76
C SER A 518 -6.04 4.77 -12.15
N VAL A 519 -6.50 3.90 -13.05
CA VAL A 519 -6.00 3.82 -14.45
C VAL A 519 -6.30 5.09 -15.25
N ASP A 520 -7.49 5.66 -15.10
CA ASP A 520 -7.90 6.85 -15.86
C ASP A 520 -7.20 8.13 -15.34
N MET A 521 -6.95 8.20 -14.02
CA MET A 521 -6.03 9.16 -13.40
C MET A 521 -4.60 9.03 -13.97
N LEU A 522 -4.01 7.82 -13.94
CA LEU A 522 -2.66 7.57 -14.45
C LEU A 522 -2.51 7.94 -15.94
N GLN A 523 -3.54 7.71 -16.76
CA GLN A 523 -3.57 8.14 -18.17
C GLN A 523 -3.61 9.66 -18.33
N THR A 524 -4.22 10.37 -17.39
CA THR A 524 -4.27 11.84 -17.40
C THR A 524 -2.91 12.41 -17.04
N TYR A 525 -2.28 11.91 -15.96
CA TYR A 525 -0.94 12.33 -15.55
C TYR A 525 0.13 12.00 -16.60
N THR A 526 0.06 10.83 -17.24
CA THR A 526 1.02 10.46 -18.31
C THR A 526 0.97 11.42 -19.51
N LYS A 527 -0.20 11.97 -19.84
CA LYS A 527 -0.34 13.00 -20.91
C LYS A 527 0.27 14.34 -20.50
N VAL A 528 0.25 14.70 -19.22
CA VAL A 528 0.94 15.90 -18.73
C VAL A 528 2.44 15.71 -18.93
N VAL A 529 3.01 14.62 -18.43
CA VAL A 529 4.44 14.27 -18.62
C VAL A 529 4.82 14.26 -20.11
N GLU A 530 4.02 13.64 -20.99
CA GLU A 530 4.28 13.57 -22.43
C GLU A 530 4.29 14.96 -23.11
N ASN A 531 3.49 15.91 -22.63
CA ASN A 531 3.54 17.30 -23.10
C ASN A 531 4.78 18.05 -22.57
N GLU A 532 5.15 17.82 -21.30
CA GLU A 532 6.29 18.47 -20.65
C GLU A 532 7.65 18.03 -21.21
N VAL A 533 7.79 16.76 -21.63
CA VAL A 533 9.02 16.22 -22.25
C VAL A 533 9.03 16.32 -23.79
N LYS A 534 8.07 17.04 -24.38
CA LYS A 534 7.86 17.06 -25.83
C LYS A 534 9.06 17.64 -26.59
N GLY A 535 9.76 16.78 -27.32
CA GLY A 535 10.96 17.13 -28.09
C GLY A 535 12.28 16.77 -27.39
N ALA A 536 12.23 16.30 -26.14
CA ALA A 536 13.36 15.66 -25.47
C ALA A 536 13.53 14.20 -25.94
N ALA A 537 14.70 13.61 -25.69
CA ALA A 537 15.00 12.21 -25.98
C ALA A 537 14.44 11.25 -24.90
N VAL A 538 13.16 11.42 -24.54
CA VAL A 538 12.47 10.71 -23.45
C VAL A 538 11.22 10.02 -23.98
N SER A 539 10.97 8.78 -23.56
CA SER A 539 9.82 7.97 -23.96
C SER A 539 8.87 7.69 -22.80
N CYS A 540 7.61 8.10 -22.95
CA CYS A 540 6.51 7.75 -22.04
C CYS A 540 5.91 6.35 -22.33
N SER A 541 6.43 5.60 -23.30
CA SER A 541 5.94 4.25 -23.63
C SER A 541 5.94 3.26 -22.44
N PRO A 542 6.90 3.26 -21.49
CA PRO A 542 6.85 2.40 -20.32
C PRO A 542 5.60 2.63 -19.45
N LEU A 543 5.21 3.89 -19.24
CA LEU A 543 3.99 4.25 -18.49
C LEU A 543 2.74 3.78 -19.23
N TYR A 544 2.61 4.07 -20.52
CA TYR A 544 1.46 3.60 -21.31
C TYR A 544 1.33 2.07 -21.34
N ASN A 545 2.45 1.33 -21.35
CA ASN A 545 2.46 -0.12 -21.31
C ASN A 545 2.06 -0.69 -19.93
N SER A 546 2.59 -0.15 -18.83
CA SER A 546 2.24 -0.59 -17.48
C SER A 546 0.79 -0.26 -17.12
N ILE A 547 0.31 0.95 -17.47
CA ILE A 547 -1.09 1.36 -17.31
C ILE A 547 -2.04 0.44 -18.11
N LYS A 548 -1.64 0.01 -19.30
CA LYS A 548 -2.39 -0.97 -20.11
C LYS A 548 -2.43 -2.37 -19.45
N ALA A 549 -1.38 -2.76 -18.74
CA ALA A 549 -1.39 -3.98 -17.91
C ALA A 549 -2.34 -3.82 -16.72
N LEU A 550 -2.26 -2.70 -15.99
CA LEU A 550 -3.15 -2.39 -14.87
C LEU A 550 -4.63 -2.35 -15.30
N ARG A 551 -4.96 -1.76 -16.46
CA ARG A 551 -6.34 -1.78 -17.01
C ARG A 551 -6.86 -3.19 -17.27
N ARG A 552 -6.00 -4.10 -17.76
CA ARG A 552 -6.36 -5.52 -17.95
C ARG A 552 -6.59 -6.23 -16.61
N ALA A 553 -5.71 -5.98 -15.64
CA ALA A 553 -5.82 -6.49 -14.28
C ALA A 553 -7.13 -6.04 -13.60
N ALA A 554 -7.37 -4.73 -13.55
CA ALA A 554 -8.60 -4.11 -13.04
C ALA A 554 -9.87 -4.68 -13.69
N THR A 555 -9.85 -4.92 -15.02
CA THR A 555 -10.99 -5.53 -15.74
C THR A 555 -11.26 -6.97 -15.29
N LYS A 556 -10.21 -7.77 -14.97
CA LYS A 556 -10.36 -9.13 -14.43
C LYS A 556 -10.93 -9.09 -13.01
N VAL A 557 -10.37 -8.24 -12.15
CA VAL A 557 -10.83 -8.02 -10.76
C VAL A 557 -12.29 -7.61 -10.69
N ASN A 558 -12.71 -6.63 -11.50
CA ASN A 558 -14.10 -6.17 -11.56
C ASN A 558 -15.07 -7.31 -12.00
N ARG A 559 -14.65 -8.17 -12.93
CA ARG A 559 -15.44 -9.34 -13.35
C ARG A 559 -15.57 -10.36 -12.24
N GLU A 560 -14.49 -10.63 -11.51
CA GLU A 560 -14.42 -11.52 -10.36
C GLU A 560 -15.32 -11.03 -9.21
N GLN A 561 -15.21 -9.75 -8.84
CA GLN A 561 -16.08 -9.08 -7.87
C GLN A 561 -17.57 -9.22 -8.25
N LYS A 562 -17.94 -8.94 -9.51
CA LYS A 562 -19.30 -9.09 -10.03
C LYS A 562 -19.82 -10.53 -9.99
N GLU A 563 -18.93 -11.52 -10.06
CA GLU A 563 -19.28 -12.94 -9.94
C GLU A 563 -19.49 -13.33 -8.47
N LEU A 564 -18.54 -12.99 -7.59
CA LEU A 564 -18.66 -13.20 -6.15
C LEU A 564 -19.91 -12.51 -5.56
N GLN A 565 -20.23 -11.30 -6.01
CA GLN A 565 -21.44 -10.57 -5.62
C GLN A 565 -22.73 -11.26 -6.10
N ARG A 566 -22.74 -11.82 -7.33
CA ARG A 566 -23.85 -12.63 -7.82
C ARG A 566 -24.03 -13.92 -7.00
N GLN A 567 -22.93 -14.59 -6.64
CA GLN A 567 -22.95 -15.79 -5.80
C GLN A 567 -23.40 -15.53 -4.35
N LEU A 568 -23.10 -14.34 -3.81
CA LEU A 568 -23.64 -13.89 -2.52
C LEU A 568 -25.15 -13.64 -2.60
N LEU A 569 -25.61 -12.91 -3.64
CA LEU A 569 -27.03 -12.59 -3.83
C LEU A 569 -27.88 -13.84 -4.11
N SER A 570 -27.34 -14.82 -4.83
CA SER A 570 -27.98 -16.13 -5.06
C SER A 570 -27.89 -17.09 -3.87
N LYS A 571 -27.19 -16.71 -2.79
CA LYS A 571 -26.87 -17.55 -1.61
C LYS A 571 -26.07 -18.82 -1.94
N GLN A 572 -25.38 -18.86 -3.09
CA GLN A 572 -24.45 -19.93 -3.45
C GLN A 572 -23.12 -19.83 -2.67
N MET A 573 -22.81 -18.65 -2.12
CA MET A 573 -21.62 -18.40 -1.31
C MET A 573 -22.00 -17.64 -0.02
N LYS A 574 -21.26 -17.90 1.06
CA LYS A 574 -21.42 -17.19 2.34
C LYS A 574 -20.56 -15.91 2.41
N LYS A 575 -20.88 -15.01 3.34
CA LYS A 575 -20.17 -13.72 3.56
C LYS A 575 -18.77 -13.85 4.16
N ASP A 576 -18.48 -14.98 4.79
CA ASP A 576 -17.22 -15.39 5.41
C ASP A 576 -16.34 -16.23 4.46
N SER A 577 -16.70 -16.31 3.17
CA SER A 577 -15.95 -17.07 2.16
C SER A 577 -14.49 -16.60 2.04
N PRO A 578 -13.49 -17.50 2.10
CA PRO A 578 -12.08 -17.16 1.88
C PRO A 578 -11.82 -16.44 0.55
N LYS A 579 -12.61 -16.74 -0.50
CA LYS A 579 -12.50 -16.05 -1.81
C LYS A 579 -12.83 -14.55 -1.74
N ILE A 580 -13.69 -14.15 -0.80
CA ILE A 580 -13.94 -12.74 -0.53
C ILE A 580 -12.71 -12.17 0.14
N ARG A 581 -12.21 -12.80 1.20
CA ARG A 581 -11.02 -12.34 1.94
C ARG A 581 -9.79 -12.19 1.04
N GLU A 582 -9.51 -13.17 0.18
CA GLU A 582 -8.43 -13.14 -0.81
C GLU A 582 -8.53 -11.94 -1.77
N LEU A 583 -9.73 -11.69 -2.32
CA LEU A 583 -9.98 -10.51 -3.15
C LEU A 583 -9.75 -9.21 -2.36
N ASN A 584 -10.20 -9.14 -1.11
CA ASN A 584 -10.05 -7.96 -0.25
C ASN A 584 -8.56 -7.63 -0.02
N ASP A 585 -7.76 -8.67 0.26
CA ASP A 585 -6.35 -8.53 0.54
C ASP A 585 -5.58 -8.12 -0.74
N ARG A 586 -5.94 -8.65 -1.91
CA ARG A 586 -5.42 -8.18 -3.21
C ARG A 586 -5.78 -6.72 -3.52
N LEU A 587 -6.99 -6.28 -3.18
CA LEU A 587 -7.41 -4.87 -3.32
C LEU A 587 -6.63 -3.94 -2.38
N MET A 588 -6.40 -4.37 -1.14
CA MET A 588 -5.64 -3.63 -0.12
C MET A 588 -4.16 -3.50 -0.53
N GLN A 589 -3.55 -4.58 -1.01
CA GLN A 589 -2.13 -4.60 -1.41
C GLN A 589 -1.86 -3.91 -2.76
N ALA A 590 -2.87 -3.75 -3.63
CA ALA A 590 -2.72 -3.04 -4.90
C ALA A 590 -2.28 -1.57 -4.72
N GLU A 591 -2.71 -0.91 -3.65
CA GLU A 591 -2.27 0.45 -3.28
C GLU A 591 -0.83 0.44 -2.75
N ARG A 592 -0.50 -0.53 -1.88
CA ARG A 592 0.85 -0.66 -1.30
C ARG A 592 1.91 -0.93 -2.37
N ALA A 593 1.54 -1.51 -3.50
CA ALA A 593 2.43 -1.76 -4.63
C ALA A 593 2.93 -0.50 -5.37
N PHE A 594 2.38 0.69 -5.07
CA PHE A 594 2.91 1.98 -5.55
C PHE A 594 4.01 2.56 -4.65
N ILE A 595 4.31 1.92 -3.51
CA ILE A 595 5.30 2.35 -2.53
C ILE A 595 6.68 1.75 -2.87
N ASN A 596 7.73 2.58 -2.86
CA ASN A 596 9.13 2.16 -2.98
C ASN A 596 9.94 2.65 -1.76
N LYS A 597 10.68 1.74 -1.11
CA LYS A 597 11.51 2.03 0.07
C LYS A 597 12.64 3.04 -0.19
N GLU A 598 13.12 3.16 -1.42
CA GLU A 598 14.08 4.18 -1.82
C GLU A 598 13.50 5.61 -1.76
N GLY A 599 12.17 5.74 -1.88
CA GLY A 599 11.47 7.01 -1.90
C GLY A 599 11.85 7.98 -3.02
N HIS A 600 11.51 9.23 -2.76
CA HIS A 600 11.98 10.44 -3.45
C HIS A 600 12.13 11.56 -2.41
N PHE A 601 11.95 12.82 -2.81
CA PHE A 601 12.01 14.01 -1.96
C PHE A 601 11.19 13.88 -0.65
N LYS A 602 11.68 14.52 0.43
CA LYS A 602 11.16 14.43 1.81
C LYS A 602 10.87 13.00 2.33
N HIS A 603 11.49 11.97 1.75
CA HIS A 603 11.20 10.54 2.01
C HIS A 603 9.79 10.09 1.66
N ALA A 604 9.09 10.79 0.76
CA ALA A 604 7.82 10.29 0.24
C ALA A 604 8.05 8.96 -0.52
N TRP A 605 7.45 7.87 -0.04
CA TRP A 605 7.66 6.55 -0.63
C TRP A 605 6.71 6.22 -1.78
N HIS A 606 5.65 7.00 -1.96
CA HIS A 606 4.59 6.70 -2.90
C HIS A 606 4.84 7.33 -4.29
N LEU A 607 5.03 6.50 -5.33
CA LEU A 607 5.56 6.95 -6.62
C LEU A 607 4.54 7.59 -7.58
N VAL A 608 3.24 7.55 -7.27
CA VAL A 608 2.17 8.05 -8.16
C VAL A 608 1.64 9.42 -7.76
N TYR A 609 1.55 9.68 -6.46
CA TYR A 609 1.15 10.95 -5.86
C TYR A 609 1.91 11.19 -4.56
N GLY A 610 2.30 12.43 -4.31
CA GLY A 610 3.03 12.91 -3.14
C GLY A 610 3.30 14.42 -3.24
N SER A 611 4.08 14.98 -2.32
CA SER A 611 4.57 16.37 -2.41
C SER A 611 5.60 16.53 -3.53
N SER A 612 5.78 17.74 -4.07
CA SER A 612 6.86 18.07 -5.03
C SER A 612 7.97 18.88 -4.37
N GLU A 613 9.15 18.97 -5.00
CA GLU A 613 10.21 19.87 -4.50
C GLU A 613 9.82 21.37 -4.53
N GLN A 614 8.79 21.73 -5.31
CA GLN A 614 8.43 23.12 -5.63
C GLN A 614 7.24 23.65 -4.83
N ASN A 615 6.30 22.78 -4.47
CA ASN A 615 5.14 23.11 -3.67
C ASN A 615 4.56 21.85 -3.00
N ASP A 616 4.49 21.88 -1.67
CA ASP A 616 3.88 20.84 -0.84
C ASP A 616 2.35 21.04 -0.65
N TRP A 617 1.78 22.19 -1.01
CA TRP A 617 0.33 22.44 -0.88
C TRP A 617 -0.52 21.71 -1.93
N ASP A 618 0.06 21.34 -3.07
CA ASP A 618 -0.65 20.67 -4.16
C ASP A 618 -0.15 19.22 -4.31
N THR A 619 -1.05 18.31 -4.66
CA THR A 619 -0.70 16.90 -4.83
C THR A 619 -0.03 16.71 -6.18
N ALA A 620 1.29 16.53 -6.17
CA ALA A 620 2.06 16.34 -7.39
C ALA A 620 1.77 14.96 -8.00
N ALA A 621 1.49 14.98 -9.31
CA ALA A 621 1.35 13.80 -10.14
C ALA A 621 2.73 13.29 -10.58
N TYR A 622 3.09 12.07 -10.17
CA TYR A 622 4.44 11.52 -10.38
C TYR A 622 5.57 12.46 -9.91
N PRO A 623 5.63 12.82 -8.62
CA PRO A 623 6.51 13.87 -8.09
C PRO A 623 7.97 13.77 -8.59
N GLY A 624 8.62 12.62 -8.41
CA GLY A 624 9.99 12.41 -8.91
C GLY A 624 10.19 12.60 -10.42
N ILE A 625 9.16 12.35 -11.25
CA ILE A 625 9.21 12.69 -12.69
C ILE A 625 9.12 14.21 -12.88
N GLY A 626 8.25 14.90 -12.14
CA GLY A 626 8.11 16.35 -12.16
C GLY A 626 9.40 17.07 -11.76
N ASP A 627 9.99 16.68 -10.62
CA ASP A 627 11.23 17.22 -10.09
C ASP A 627 12.40 16.97 -11.06
N ALA A 628 12.51 15.76 -11.62
CA ALA A 628 13.50 15.44 -12.64
C ALA A 628 13.33 16.27 -13.93
N ILE A 629 12.09 16.56 -14.35
CA ILE A 629 11.81 17.43 -15.51
C ILE A 629 12.23 18.87 -15.22
N ALA A 630 11.96 19.39 -14.03
CA ALA A 630 12.38 20.73 -13.64
C ALA A 630 13.92 20.87 -13.66
N SER A 631 14.62 19.92 -13.03
CA SER A 631 16.08 19.83 -13.06
C SER A 631 16.64 19.70 -14.50
N ALA A 632 15.98 18.90 -15.35
CA ALA A 632 16.37 18.72 -16.74
C ALA A 632 16.13 19.95 -17.63
N LYS A 633 15.08 20.74 -17.39
CA LYS A 633 14.86 22.01 -18.09
C LYS A 633 15.91 23.06 -17.72
N THR A 634 16.32 23.11 -16.45
CA THR A 634 17.30 24.07 -15.94
C THR A 634 18.73 23.75 -16.40
N SER A 635 19.15 22.49 -16.30
CA SER A 635 20.51 22.06 -16.66
C SER A 635 20.67 21.71 -18.14
N ASN A 636 19.61 21.23 -18.79
CA ASN A 636 19.52 20.85 -20.21
C ASN A 636 20.67 19.96 -20.72
N THR A 637 21.06 18.95 -19.92
CA THR A 637 22.12 17.99 -20.27
C THR A 637 21.53 16.63 -20.68
N SER A 638 22.28 15.82 -21.43
CA SER A 638 21.86 14.44 -21.71
C SER A 638 21.70 13.60 -20.43
N ALA A 639 22.50 13.87 -19.39
CA ALA A 639 22.43 13.16 -18.11
C ALA A 639 21.14 13.50 -17.35
N SER A 640 20.73 14.77 -17.32
CA SER A 640 19.49 15.19 -16.66
C SER A 640 18.25 14.66 -17.37
N TRP A 641 18.23 14.66 -18.71
CA TRP A 641 17.14 14.02 -19.48
C TRP A 641 17.11 12.48 -19.32
N ASN A 642 18.26 11.83 -19.13
CA ASN A 642 18.30 10.41 -18.75
C ASN A 642 17.72 10.16 -17.35
N SER A 643 17.86 11.11 -16.41
CA SER A 643 17.22 11.03 -15.08
C SER A 643 15.70 11.03 -15.18
N VAL A 644 15.11 11.87 -16.04
CA VAL A 644 13.66 11.85 -16.33
C VAL A 644 13.23 10.49 -16.86
N GLN A 645 14.01 9.91 -17.77
CA GLN A 645 13.73 8.57 -18.30
C GLN A 645 13.83 7.47 -17.22
N HIS A 646 14.74 7.60 -16.26
CA HIS A 646 14.87 6.69 -15.12
C HIS A 646 13.64 6.73 -14.20
N GLU A 647 13.17 7.93 -13.82
CA GLU A 647 11.97 8.07 -12.99
C GLU A 647 10.70 7.53 -13.68
N ILE A 648 10.58 7.76 -15.01
CA ILE A 648 9.54 7.11 -15.84
C ILE A 648 9.57 5.59 -15.72
N TYR A 649 10.77 4.97 -15.67
CA TYR A 649 10.89 3.52 -15.45
C TYR A 649 10.56 3.11 -14.01
N ARG A 650 10.94 3.88 -12.97
CA ARG A 650 10.58 3.59 -11.57
C ARG A 650 9.06 3.53 -11.39
N VAL A 651 8.35 4.56 -11.86
CA VAL A 651 6.87 4.61 -11.83
C VAL A 651 6.27 3.47 -12.66
N ALA A 652 6.78 3.21 -13.87
CA ALA A 652 6.25 2.14 -14.71
C ALA A 652 6.42 0.73 -14.10
N ARG A 653 7.51 0.49 -13.35
CA ARG A 653 7.69 -0.76 -12.57
C ARG A 653 6.65 -0.88 -11.46
N ALA A 654 6.41 0.19 -10.68
CA ALA A 654 5.39 0.18 -9.63
C ALA A 654 3.97 -0.05 -10.16
N VAL A 655 3.57 0.61 -11.25
CA VAL A 655 2.28 0.37 -11.92
C VAL A 655 2.16 -1.07 -12.45
N THR A 656 3.25 -1.65 -12.93
CA THR A 656 3.30 -3.07 -13.34
C THR A 656 3.14 -3.99 -12.12
N GLN A 657 3.80 -3.69 -11.00
CA GLN A 657 3.68 -4.46 -9.75
C GLN A 657 2.26 -4.43 -9.20
N ALA A 658 1.61 -3.26 -9.15
CA ALA A 658 0.20 -3.13 -8.79
C ALA A 658 -0.71 -3.99 -9.69
N SER A 659 -0.42 -4.06 -10.99
CA SER A 659 -1.17 -4.92 -11.93
C SER A 659 -0.98 -6.42 -11.67
N ALA A 660 0.19 -6.82 -11.16
CA ALA A 660 0.49 -8.20 -10.81
C ALA A 660 -0.18 -8.61 -9.49
N VAL A 661 -0.10 -7.77 -8.46
CA VAL A 661 -0.74 -7.98 -7.15
C VAL A 661 -2.27 -8.05 -7.26
N ALA A 662 -2.87 -7.21 -8.10
CA ALA A 662 -4.32 -7.17 -8.27
C ALA A 662 -4.92 -8.50 -8.82
N VAL A 663 -4.14 -9.35 -9.49
CA VAL A 663 -4.64 -10.52 -10.22
C VAL A 663 -4.16 -11.82 -9.60
N VAL A 664 -5.06 -12.78 -9.39
CA VAL A 664 -4.65 -14.19 -9.27
C VAL A 664 -3.89 -14.58 -10.53
N ARG A 665 -2.56 -14.65 -10.44
CA ARG A 665 -1.80 -15.55 -11.28
C ARG A 665 -2.21 -16.94 -10.81
N TYR A 666 -2.98 -17.64 -11.63
CA TYR A 666 -2.86 -19.08 -11.62
C TYR A 666 -1.45 -19.33 -12.14
N GLY A 667 -0.51 -19.54 -11.20
CA GLY A 667 0.71 -20.28 -11.50
C GLY A 667 0.33 -21.68 -11.99
N VAL A 668 1.34 -22.48 -12.33
CA VAL A 668 1.11 -23.90 -12.59
C VAL A 668 0.43 -24.48 -11.35
N ILE A 669 -0.76 -25.10 -11.51
CA ILE A 669 -1.41 -25.76 -10.37
C ILE A 669 -0.70 -27.10 -10.20
N HIS A 670 0.04 -27.24 -9.11
CA HIS A 670 0.80 -28.45 -8.81
C HIS A 670 -0.12 -29.61 -8.35
N CYS A 671 0.39 -30.84 -8.30
CA CYS A 671 -0.44 -32.04 -8.10
C CYS A 671 -1.07 -32.12 -6.70
N GLU A 672 -0.35 -31.65 -5.68
CA GLU A 672 -0.79 -31.49 -4.30
C GLU A 672 -2.02 -30.57 -4.21
N ASP A 673 -2.01 -29.44 -4.90
CA ASP A 673 -3.12 -28.49 -4.93
C ASP A 673 -4.40 -29.11 -5.49
N ILE A 674 -4.29 -29.93 -6.54
CA ILE A 674 -5.44 -30.63 -7.15
C ILE A 674 -6.09 -31.56 -6.11
N ALA A 675 -5.31 -32.37 -5.39
CA ALA A 675 -5.83 -33.30 -4.39
C ALA A 675 -6.44 -32.56 -3.17
N HIS A 676 -5.80 -31.49 -2.71
CA HIS A 676 -6.30 -30.65 -1.62
C HIS A 676 -7.57 -29.87 -1.98
N PHE A 677 -7.65 -29.29 -3.19
CA PHE A 677 -8.88 -28.65 -3.67
C PHE A 677 -10.01 -29.66 -3.85
N ALA A 678 -9.70 -30.89 -4.28
CA ALA A 678 -10.68 -31.97 -4.34
C ALA A 678 -11.22 -32.32 -2.93
N ARG A 679 -10.37 -32.47 -1.91
CA ARG A 679 -10.80 -32.64 -0.50
C ARG A 679 -11.66 -31.47 -0.04
N ALA A 680 -11.23 -30.23 -0.27
CA ALA A 680 -11.96 -29.03 0.15
C ALA A 680 -13.33 -28.90 -0.54
N ALA A 681 -13.48 -29.42 -1.76
CA ALA A 681 -14.75 -29.53 -2.48
C ALA A 681 -15.63 -30.71 -2.04
N GLY A 682 -15.16 -31.55 -1.11
CA GLY A 682 -15.88 -32.73 -0.61
C GLY A 682 -15.77 -33.97 -1.50
N ALA A 683 -14.75 -34.07 -2.36
CA ALA A 683 -14.50 -35.28 -3.14
C ALA A 683 -14.01 -36.42 -2.22
N ALA A 684 -14.47 -37.64 -2.50
CA ALA A 684 -14.07 -38.84 -1.74
C ALA A 684 -12.69 -39.38 -2.15
N ALA A 685 -12.23 -39.04 -3.35
CA ALA A 685 -10.92 -39.37 -3.91
C ALA A 685 -10.64 -38.46 -5.12
N ALA A 686 -9.38 -38.38 -5.54
CA ALA A 686 -8.94 -37.68 -6.75
C ALA A 686 -8.33 -38.64 -7.77
N VAL A 687 -8.53 -38.37 -9.06
CA VAL A 687 -7.80 -39.00 -10.17
C VAL A 687 -7.14 -37.87 -10.94
N VAL A 688 -5.81 -37.90 -11.02
CA VAL A 688 -5.00 -36.85 -11.65
C VAL A 688 -4.41 -37.41 -12.93
N TYR A 689 -4.40 -36.63 -14.01
CA TYR A 689 -3.82 -37.05 -15.28
C TYR A 689 -3.26 -35.84 -16.03
N THR A 690 -2.22 -36.08 -16.82
CA THR A 690 -1.61 -35.06 -17.68
C THR A 690 -2.43 -34.93 -18.97
N ASP A 691 -2.91 -33.73 -19.31
CA ASP A 691 -3.68 -33.54 -20.54
C ASP A 691 -2.78 -33.58 -21.80
N PRO A 692 -3.11 -34.40 -22.83
CA PRO A 692 -2.39 -34.42 -24.11
C PRO A 692 -2.36 -33.09 -24.88
N LEU A 693 -3.16 -32.09 -24.48
CA LEU A 693 -3.10 -30.72 -25.01
C LEU A 693 -1.97 -29.90 -24.38
N GLN A 694 -1.52 -30.27 -23.18
CA GLN A 694 -0.49 -29.56 -22.42
C GLN A 694 0.91 -30.20 -22.56
N TYR A 695 1.00 -31.53 -22.63
CA TYR A 695 2.27 -32.28 -22.72
C TYR A 695 2.36 -33.23 -23.94
N GLY A 696 1.42 -33.12 -24.89
CA GLY A 696 1.46 -33.84 -26.16
C GLY A 696 1.65 -32.89 -27.35
N GLY A 697 2.50 -33.28 -28.30
CA GLY A 697 2.83 -32.47 -29.47
C GLY A 697 1.67 -32.14 -30.39
N ALA A 698 1.89 -31.22 -31.33
CA ALA A 698 0.91 -30.89 -32.36
C ALA A 698 0.47 -32.16 -33.13
N PRO A 699 -0.76 -32.23 -33.68
CA PRO A 699 -1.21 -33.42 -34.41
C PRO A 699 -0.25 -33.83 -35.54
N GLY A 700 0.43 -34.97 -35.37
CA GLY A 700 1.46 -35.48 -36.29
C GLY A 700 2.89 -35.43 -35.74
N GLU A 701 3.14 -34.76 -34.61
CA GLU A 701 4.40 -34.90 -33.88
C GLU A 701 4.48 -36.27 -33.19
N GLY A 702 5.70 -36.82 -33.10
CA GLY A 702 5.94 -38.13 -32.49
C GLY A 702 5.81 -38.14 -30.96
N TRP A 703 6.02 -39.31 -30.38
CA TRP A 703 6.12 -39.53 -28.93
C TRP A 703 7.52 -40.06 -28.59
N PHE A 704 7.92 -39.96 -27.32
CA PHE A 704 9.14 -40.62 -26.84
C PHE A 704 9.19 -42.12 -27.23
N PRO A 705 10.31 -42.67 -27.73
CA PRO A 705 11.66 -42.07 -27.83
C PRO A 705 11.90 -41.15 -29.03
N ASP A 706 11.04 -41.17 -30.04
CA ASP A 706 11.26 -40.48 -31.31
C ASP A 706 10.95 -38.96 -31.26
N ALA A 707 10.46 -38.47 -30.12
CA ALA A 707 10.22 -37.05 -29.83
C ALA A 707 10.23 -36.76 -28.31
N ARG A 708 10.27 -35.49 -27.93
CA ARG A 708 10.27 -35.00 -26.53
C ARG A 708 8.95 -35.17 -25.76
N TRP A 709 7.88 -35.63 -26.41
CA TRP A 709 6.53 -35.60 -25.82
C TRP A 709 6.19 -36.89 -25.07
N LEU A 710 5.59 -36.73 -23.88
CA LEU A 710 5.18 -37.83 -23.03
C LEU A 710 4.15 -38.72 -23.78
N PRO A 711 4.39 -40.03 -23.95
CA PRO A 711 3.48 -40.88 -24.71
C PRO A 711 2.11 -40.98 -24.00
N PRO A 712 1.01 -41.35 -24.69
CA PRO A 712 -0.30 -41.52 -24.05
C PRO A 712 -0.37 -42.61 -22.97
N SER A 713 0.69 -43.43 -22.86
CA SER A 713 0.94 -44.38 -21.75
C SER A 713 1.55 -43.75 -20.51
N GLY A 714 2.22 -42.61 -20.66
CA GLY A 714 2.96 -41.96 -19.61
C GLY A 714 2.04 -41.49 -18.50
N VAL A 715 2.53 -41.62 -17.27
CA VAL A 715 1.86 -41.20 -16.06
C VAL A 715 2.84 -40.26 -15.37
N GLN A 716 2.49 -38.97 -15.28
CA GLN A 716 3.23 -38.06 -14.43
C GLN A 716 2.86 -38.35 -12.97
N VAL A 717 3.87 -38.36 -12.12
CA VAL A 717 3.81 -38.71 -10.71
C VAL A 717 4.60 -37.67 -9.91
N GLY A 718 4.32 -37.53 -8.61
CA GLY A 718 4.95 -36.55 -7.74
C GLY A 718 4.32 -36.53 -6.35
N SER A 719 4.82 -35.66 -5.48
CA SER A 719 4.31 -35.48 -4.12
C SER A 719 2.88 -34.91 -4.07
N LEU A 720 2.20 -35.16 -2.95
CA LEU A 720 0.93 -34.53 -2.58
C LEU A 720 1.05 -33.71 -1.27
N PHE A 721 2.26 -33.64 -0.71
CA PHE A 721 2.58 -32.84 0.46
C PHE A 721 2.67 -31.36 0.08
N ARG A 722 1.99 -30.51 0.85
CA ARG A 722 1.96 -29.04 0.66
C ARG A 722 3.03 -28.27 1.46
N GLY A 723 3.98 -28.97 2.08
CA GLY A 723 5.11 -28.37 2.79
C GLY A 723 6.43 -28.52 2.03
N GLN A 724 7.45 -27.86 2.54
CA GLN A 724 8.85 -28.01 2.16
C GLN A 724 9.57 -28.84 3.23
N GLY A 725 10.70 -29.48 2.90
CA GLY A 725 11.48 -30.28 3.84
C GLY A 725 10.79 -31.54 4.37
N ASP A 726 11.50 -32.30 5.18
CA ASP A 726 11.08 -33.56 5.77
C ASP A 726 9.83 -33.34 6.66
N PRO A 727 8.68 -33.97 6.36
CA PRO A 727 7.45 -33.79 7.13
C PRO A 727 7.57 -34.32 8.57
N THR A 728 8.65 -35.04 8.92
CA THR A 728 8.97 -35.47 10.29
C THR A 728 9.81 -34.45 11.07
N THR A 729 10.43 -33.47 10.41
CA THR A 729 11.24 -32.38 11.01
C THR A 729 10.95 -31.01 10.37
N PRO A 730 9.69 -30.53 10.40
CA PRO A 730 9.32 -29.29 9.70
C PRO A 730 10.09 -28.08 10.24
N LEU A 731 10.77 -27.35 9.34
CA LEU A 731 11.62 -26.18 9.63
C LEU A 731 12.92 -26.50 10.40
N TRP A 732 13.36 -27.76 10.44
CA TRP A 732 14.58 -28.20 11.11
C TRP A 732 15.29 -29.32 10.35
N ALA A 733 16.59 -29.12 10.11
CA ALA A 733 17.44 -30.11 9.46
C ALA A 733 17.33 -31.54 10.05
N SER A 734 16.95 -32.47 9.18
CA SER A 734 16.76 -33.92 9.32
C SER A 734 18.06 -34.71 9.60
N SER A 735 18.93 -34.12 10.43
CA SER A 735 20.27 -34.55 10.83
C SER A 735 20.27 -35.81 11.74
N GLU A 736 21.45 -36.42 11.92
CA GLU A 736 21.58 -37.59 12.80
C GLU A 736 21.31 -37.23 14.26
N GLY A 737 20.22 -37.79 14.83
CA GLY A 737 19.83 -37.57 16.22
C GLY A 737 18.85 -36.42 16.46
N CYS A 738 18.30 -35.79 15.41
CA CYS A 738 17.21 -34.83 15.56
C CYS A 738 15.94 -35.47 16.18
N GLU A 739 15.14 -34.65 16.88
CA GLU A 739 13.82 -35.06 17.38
C GLU A 739 12.80 -35.02 16.22
N ARG A 740 12.04 -36.09 16.04
CA ARG A 740 11.14 -36.29 14.90
C ARG A 740 9.71 -36.53 15.38
N VAL A 741 8.72 -35.98 14.69
CA VAL A 741 7.33 -36.45 14.84
C VAL A 741 7.19 -37.85 14.21
N SER A 742 6.21 -38.64 14.65
CA SER A 742 6.02 -39.97 14.07
C SER A 742 5.52 -39.87 12.62
N VAL A 743 5.81 -40.88 11.81
CA VAL A 743 5.30 -40.96 10.42
C VAL A 743 3.78 -40.95 10.39
N GLU A 744 3.11 -41.54 11.40
CA GLU A 744 1.65 -41.53 11.53
C GLU A 744 1.12 -40.11 11.81
N ASP A 745 1.77 -39.35 12.70
CA ASP A 745 1.40 -37.96 12.97
C ASP A 745 1.64 -37.07 11.74
N ALA A 746 2.81 -37.18 11.09
CA ALA A 746 3.16 -36.43 9.88
C ALA A 746 2.15 -36.64 8.74
N MET A 747 1.70 -37.89 8.54
CA MET A 747 0.73 -38.27 7.51
C MET A 747 -0.72 -37.84 7.82
N THR A 748 -1.02 -37.41 9.05
CA THR A 748 -2.35 -36.89 9.43
C THR A 748 -2.46 -35.36 9.44
N THR A 749 -1.37 -34.65 9.11
CA THR A 749 -1.35 -33.18 9.02
C THR A 749 -2.22 -32.63 7.89
N ASP A 750 -2.63 -31.36 8.01
CA ASP A 750 -3.35 -30.64 6.95
C ASP A 750 -2.48 -30.29 5.73
N TYR A 751 -1.17 -30.60 5.75
CA TYR A 751 -0.32 -30.57 4.56
C TYR A 751 -0.53 -31.79 3.66
N MET A 752 -1.12 -32.87 4.16
CA MET A 752 -1.52 -34.03 3.38
C MET A 752 -2.97 -33.91 2.88
N PRO A 753 -3.31 -34.43 1.69
CA PRO A 753 -4.63 -34.24 1.11
C PRO A 753 -5.72 -35.06 1.81
N LEU A 754 -5.37 -35.99 2.72
CA LEU A 754 -6.25 -36.87 3.52
C LEU A 754 -7.39 -37.58 2.74
N ILE A 755 -7.29 -37.64 1.41
CA ILE A 755 -8.13 -38.44 0.51
C ILE A 755 -7.22 -39.26 -0.42
N PRO A 756 -7.65 -40.44 -0.88
CA PRO A 756 -6.90 -41.17 -1.89
C PRO A 756 -6.79 -40.35 -3.18
N ALA A 757 -5.59 -40.20 -3.70
CA ALA A 757 -5.35 -39.63 -5.03
C ALA A 757 -4.53 -40.62 -5.86
N LEU A 758 -4.88 -40.78 -7.13
CA LEU A 758 -4.19 -41.70 -8.05
C LEU A 758 -3.83 -40.98 -9.35
N PRO A 759 -2.54 -40.90 -9.72
CA PRO A 759 -2.14 -40.48 -11.05
C PRO A 759 -2.41 -41.59 -12.07
N VAL A 760 -2.96 -41.24 -13.24
CA VAL A 760 -3.29 -42.18 -14.32
C VAL A 760 -2.81 -41.66 -15.68
N SER A 761 -2.69 -42.54 -16.66
CA SER A 761 -2.25 -42.13 -17.99
C SER A 761 -3.33 -41.31 -18.70
N ALA A 762 -2.91 -40.44 -19.61
CA ALA A 762 -3.84 -39.66 -20.42
C ALA A 762 -4.85 -40.56 -21.17
N ARG A 763 -4.40 -41.73 -21.66
CA ARG A 763 -5.26 -42.73 -22.30
C ARG A 763 -6.36 -43.21 -21.36
N ASP A 764 -6.03 -43.56 -20.12
CA ASP A 764 -7.00 -44.09 -19.15
C ASP A 764 -8.00 -42.99 -18.74
N ALA A 765 -7.52 -41.76 -18.56
CA ALA A 765 -8.36 -40.60 -18.31
C ALA A 765 -9.33 -40.31 -19.47
N MET A 766 -8.95 -40.54 -20.73
CA MET A 766 -9.89 -40.41 -21.85
C MET A 766 -11.03 -41.42 -21.77
N GLU A 767 -10.80 -42.65 -21.28
CA GLU A 767 -11.89 -43.61 -21.05
C GLU A 767 -12.82 -43.17 -19.91
N VAL A 768 -12.27 -42.57 -18.84
CA VAL A 768 -13.07 -41.96 -17.77
C VAL A 768 -13.97 -40.85 -18.35
N HIS A 769 -13.41 -39.93 -19.13
CA HIS A 769 -14.17 -38.85 -19.76
C HIS A 769 -15.26 -39.34 -20.72
N ARG A 770 -15.03 -40.44 -21.46
CA ARG A 770 -16.07 -41.07 -22.29
C ARG A 770 -17.23 -41.67 -21.47
N ALA A 771 -16.97 -42.08 -20.22
CA ALA A 771 -17.98 -42.62 -19.33
C ALA A 771 -18.77 -41.54 -18.55
N LEU A 772 -18.30 -40.29 -18.50
CA LEU A 772 -19.00 -39.18 -17.87
C LEU A 772 -20.22 -38.76 -18.72
N GLY A 773 -21.41 -38.79 -18.10
CA GLY A 773 -22.69 -38.69 -18.81
C GLY A 773 -23.44 -37.35 -18.69
N GLY A 774 -22.91 -36.37 -17.97
CA GLY A 774 -23.62 -35.12 -17.69
C GLY A 774 -23.49 -34.05 -18.78
N ALA A 775 -23.69 -32.79 -18.38
CA ALA A 775 -23.60 -31.63 -19.27
C ALA A 775 -22.21 -31.50 -19.90
N VAL A 776 -22.12 -30.97 -21.12
CA VAL A 776 -20.81 -30.69 -21.76
C VAL A 776 -20.07 -29.67 -20.90
N ALA A 777 -18.79 -29.94 -20.60
CA ALA A 777 -17.95 -29.04 -19.82
C ALA A 777 -17.66 -27.73 -20.59
N PRO A 778 -17.31 -26.63 -19.89
CA PRO A 778 -16.92 -25.37 -20.52
C PRO A 778 -15.91 -25.52 -21.66
N ALA A 779 -15.90 -24.58 -22.62
CA ALA A 779 -15.06 -24.69 -23.82
C ALA A 779 -13.55 -24.66 -23.49
N ASP A 780 -13.18 -23.97 -22.42
CA ASP A 780 -11.84 -23.89 -21.83
C ASP A 780 -11.44 -25.14 -21.02
N TRP A 781 -12.37 -26.08 -20.78
CA TRP A 781 -12.12 -27.36 -20.13
C TRP A 781 -12.00 -28.52 -21.13
N GLN A 782 -12.23 -28.30 -22.42
CA GLN A 782 -12.15 -29.36 -23.42
C GLN A 782 -10.69 -29.68 -23.76
N GLY A 783 -10.36 -30.97 -23.81
CA GLY A 783 -9.07 -31.44 -24.32
C GLY A 783 -8.95 -31.29 -25.85
N ARG A 784 -8.00 -32.01 -26.44
CA ARG A 784 -7.72 -31.94 -27.89
C ARG A 784 -8.95 -32.23 -28.76
N GLN A 785 -8.98 -31.63 -29.96
CA GLN A 785 -10.08 -31.76 -30.92
C GLN A 785 -10.30 -33.20 -31.43
N ASP A 786 -9.30 -34.07 -31.31
CA ASP A 786 -9.33 -35.52 -31.60
C ASP A 786 -9.70 -36.38 -30.36
N GLY A 787 -9.89 -35.77 -29.19
CA GLY A 787 -10.29 -36.41 -27.94
C GLY A 787 -11.82 -36.59 -27.78
N PRO A 788 -12.27 -37.23 -26.68
CA PRO A 788 -13.68 -37.26 -26.32
C PRO A 788 -14.17 -35.88 -25.85
N VAL A 789 -15.46 -35.58 -26.05
CA VAL A 789 -16.08 -34.37 -25.49
C VAL A 789 -16.19 -34.51 -23.97
N TYR A 790 -15.49 -33.66 -23.23
CA TYR A 790 -15.48 -33.71 -21.76
C TYR A 790 -16.83 -33.25 -21.21
N ARG A 791 -17.30 -33.94 -20.18
CA ARG A 791 -18.62 -33.76 -19.57
C ARG A 791 -18.50 -33.64 -18.06
N LEU A 792 -19.26 -32.71 -17.50
CA LEU A 792 -19.42 -32.55 -16.07
C LEU A 792 -20.14 -33.77 -15.47
N GLY A 793 -19.77 -34.15 -14.26
CA GLY A 793 -20.49 -35.15 -13.48
C GLY A 793 -21.76 -34.59 -12.79
N PRO A 794 -22.53 -35.44 -12.10
CA PRO A 794 -22.38 -36.90 -12.04
C PRO A 794 -22.87 -37.59 -13.33
N GLY A 795 -22.15 -38.62 -13.76
CA GLY A 795 -22.55 -39.55 -14.82
C GLY A 795 -22.91 -40.93 -14.26
N PRO A 796 -23.20 -41.93 -15.13
CA PRO A 796 -23.39 -43.31 -14.71
C PRO A 796 -22.07 -44.03 -14.34
N ALA A 797 -20.92 -43.41 -14.61
CA ALA A 797 -19.61 -43.95 -14.28
C ALA A 797 -19.39 -44.08 -12.77
N VAL A 798 -18.92 -45.25 -12.34
CA VAL A 798 -18.44 -45.51 -10.98
C VAL A 798 -16.98 -45.91 -11.07
N LEU A 799 -16.11 -45.09 -10.49
CA LEU A 799 -14.68 -45.40 -10.37
C LEU A 799 -14.44 -46.16 -9.06
N ASN A 800 -13.76 -47.30 -9.14
CA ASN A 800 -13.30 -48.04 -7.97
C ASN A 800 -11.78 -47.86 -7.86
N LEU A 801 -11.34 -47.03 -6.92
CA LEU A 801 -9.94 -46.69 -6.71
C LEU A 801 -9.40 -47.48 -5.53
N THR A 802 -8.25 -48.13 -5.70
CA THR A 802 -7.52 -48.79 -4.62
C THR A 802 -6.06 -48.39 -4.74
N TYR A 803 -5.57 -47.67 -3.74
CA TYR A 803 -4.16 -47.28 -3.60
C TYR A 803 -3.59 -47.95 -2.35
N LYS A 804 -2.33 -48.39 -2.42
CA LYS A 804 -1.60 -48.95 -1.29
C LYS A 804 -0.16 -48.45 -1.33
N GLY A 805 0.08 -47.35 -0.62
CA GLY A 805 1.43 -46.83 -0.36
C GLY A 805 2.19 -47.70 0.64
N ASN A 806 3.47 -47.38 0.80
CA ASN A 806 4.35 -47.95 1.82
C ASN A 806 5.35 -46.87 2.24
N ASP A 807 5.00 -46.13 3.29
CA ASP A 807 5.75 -44.97 3.73
C ASP A 807 6.99 -45.40 4.52
N THR A 808 8.17 -44.93 4.13
CA THR A 808 9.47 -45.33 4.70
C THR A 808 10.40 -44.14 4.82
N MET A 809 11.09 -44.01 5.96
CA MET A 809 12.22 -43.08 6.05
C MET A 809 13.40 -43.63 5.23
N ALA A 810 14.06 -42.75 4.49
CA ALA A 810 15.24 -43.04 3.68
C ALA A 810 16.29 -41.95 3.90
N THR A 811 17.57 -42.32 3.85
CA THR A 811 18.69 -41.36 3.89
C THR A 811 18.90 -40.75 2.52
N ILE A 812 19.07 -39.43 2.47
CA ILE A 812 19.45 -38.68 1.27
C ILE A 812 20.95 -38.38 1.28
N GLU A 813 21.59 -38.39 0.11
CA GLU A 813 23.03 -38.11 -0.05
C GLU A 813 23.23 -36.95 -1.04
N ASN A 814 23.58 -35.77 -0.51
CA ASN A 814 23.93 -34.60 -1.32
C ASN A 814 25.41 -34.67 -1.77
N VAL A 815 25.68 -34.32 -3.03
CA VAL A 815 27.03 -34.38 -3.62
C VAL A 815 27.51 -32.96 -3.91
N PHE A 816 28.60 -32.56 -3.24
CA PHE A 816 29.18 -31.22 -3.39
C PHE A 816 30.55 -31.27 -4.08
N ALA A 817 30.75 -30.37 -5.04
CA ALA A 817 32.06 -30.05 -5.59
C ALA A 817 32.33 -28.56 -5.33
N ILE A 818 33.47 -28.25 -4.72
CA ILE A 818 33.87 -26.88 -4.40
C ILE A 818 35.08 -26.51 -5.25
N ILE A 819 35.01 -25.36 -5.91
CA ILE A 819 36.13 -24.72 -6.61
C ILE A 819 36.43 -23.43 -5.84
N GLU A 820 37.62 -23.31 -5.28
CA GLU A 820 38.01 -22.12 -4.51
C GLU A 820 38.13 -20.89 -5.42
N GLY A 821 37.48 -19.79 -5.03
CA GLY A 821 37.56 -18.52 -5.73
C GLY A 821 38.97 -17.90 -5.65
N ALA A 822 39.46 -17.33 -6.76
CA ALA A 822 40.80 -16.75 -6.82
C ALA A 822 40.95 -15.41 -6.07
N GLU A 823 39.85 -14.66 -5.93
CA GLU A 823 39.82 -13.35 -5.27
C GLU A 823 39.10 -13.39 -3.91
N GLU A 824 37.95 -14.07 -3.85
CA GLU A 824 37.14 -14.25 -2.63
C GLU A 824 36.92 -15.75 -2.33
N PRO A 825 37.92 -16.49 -1.79
CA PRO A 825 37.83 -17.94 -1.54
C PRO A 825 36.84 -18.33 -0.43
N ASP A 826 36.36 -17.37 0.36
CA ASP A 826 35.36 -17.52 1.42
C ASP A 826 33.94 -17.14 0.98
N ARG A 827 33.74 -16.79 -0.31
CA ARG A 827 32.45 -16.51 -0.93
C ARG A 827 32.04 -17.64 -1.87
N TYR A 828 30.74 -17.96 -1.90
CA TYR A 828 30.21 -19.06 -2.70
C TYR A 828 29.14 -18.59 -3.68
N VAL A 829 29.32 -18.90 -4.97
CA VAL A 829 28.22 -19.03 -5.92
C VAL A 829 27.88 -20.51 -6.01
N ILE A 830 26.64 -20.87 -5.71
CA ILE A 830 26.20 -22.26 -5.63
C ILE A 830 25.49 -22.62 -6.93
N LEU A 831 25.88 -23.73 -7.56
CA LEU A 831 25.21 -24.27 -8.75
C LEU A 831 24.49 -25.56 -8.32
N GLY A 832 23.17 -25.63 -8.43
CA GLY A 832 22.36 -26.73 -7.87
C GLY A 832 21.39 -27.36 -8.87
N ASN A 833 21.26 -28.69 -8.77
CA ASN A 833 20.40 -29.54 -9.59
C ASN A 833 20.17 -30.87 -8.84
N HIS A 834 18.98 -31.47 -9.01
CA HIS A 834 18.62 -32.74 -8.37
C HIS A 834 19.08 -34.00 -9.18
N ARG A 835 18.92 -35.20 -8.60
CA ARG A 835 19.51 -36.48 -9.09
C ARG A 835 18.52 -37.62 -9.34
N ASP A 836 17.34 -37.57 -8.73
CA ASP A 836 16.28 -38.58 -8.87
C ASP A 836 15.46 -38.39 -10.16
N ALA A 837 14.76 -39.44 -10.59
CA ALA A 837 13.91 -39.43 -11.77
C ALA A 837 12.71 -40.36 -11.58
N TRP A 838 11.54 -39.94 -12.03
CA TRP A 838 10.28 -40.60 -11.65
C TRP A 838 9.62 -41.46 -12.75
N THR A 839 9.96 -41.24 -14.02
CA THR A 839 9.31 -41.92 -15.16
C THR A 839 10.30 -42.18 -16.29
N PHE A 840 10.11 -43.25 -17.06
CA PHE A 840 10.84 -43.47 -18.31
C PHE A 840 10.31 -42.54 -19.43
N GLY A 841 10.95 -41.40 -19.72
CA GLY A 841 10.70 -40.65 -20.97
C GLY A 841 11.19 -39.19 -21.06
N ALA A 842 11.56 -38.75 -22.27
CA ALA A 842 12.30 -37.50 -22.54
C ALA A 842 11.52 -36.16 -22.47
N ALA A 843 10.64 -36.01 -21.48
CA ALA A 843 10.44 -34.70 -20.84
C ALA A 843 11.23 -34.60 -19.52
N ASP A 844 11.80 -35.71 -19.06
CA ASP A 844 12.78 -35.82 -17.98
C ASP A 844 13.80 -36.95 -18.29
N PRO A 845 14.82 -36.67 -19.12
CA PRO A 845 15.92 -37.60 -19.36
C PRO A 845 17.11 -37.27 -18.44
N ASN A 846 17.03 -37.66 -17.16
CA ASN A 846 18.03 -37.33 -16.12
C ASN A 846 18.25 -35.81 -15.94
N SER A 847 17.20 -35.01 -16.18
CA SER A 847 17.29 -33.55 -16.09
C SER A 847 15.90 -32.96 -15.84
N GLY A 848 15.42 -33.01 -14.59
CA GLY A 848 14.35 -32.14 -14.14
C GLY A 848 12.93 -32.70 -13.99
N THR A 849 12.69 -33.78 -13.24
CA THR A 849 11.47 -33.95 -12.40
C THR A 849 11.62 -35.10 -11.38
N ALA A 850 11.00 -35.14 -10.20
CA ALA A 850 9.97 -34.32 -9.58
C ALA A 850 10.08 -34.40 -8.03
N ALA A 851 9.17 -33.73 -7.32
CA ALA A 851 9.13 -33.69 -5.86
C ALA A 851 9.07 -35.07 -5.17
N MET A 852 10.22 -35.60 -4.72
CA MET A 852 10.30 -36.44 -3.51
C MET A 852 10.70 -35.57 -2.31
N ILE A 853 10.00 -34.43 -2.21
CA ILE A 853 10.23 -33.30 -1.31
C ILE A 853 11.56 -32.58 -1.64
N GLU A 854 11.58 -31.25 -1.51
CA GLU A 854 12.81 -30.41 -1.58
C GLU A 854 13.83 -30.75 -0.45
N THR A 855 13.68 -31.87 0.27
CA THR A 855 14.53 -32.37 1.36
C THR A 855 16.03 -32.23 1.08
N GLY A 856 16.48 -32.58 -0.14
CA GLY A 856 17.91 -32.49 -0.48
C GLY A 856 18.47 -31.08 -0.28
N SER A 857 17.79 -30.08 -0.83
CA SER A 857 18.16 -28.68 -0.75
C SER A 857 17.70 -28.03 0.56
N THR A 858 16.45 -28.22 0.99
CA THR A 858 15.88 -27.67 2.24
C THR A 858 16.65 -28.10 3.47
N GLU A 859 16.84 -29.40 3.72
CA GLU A 859 17.51 -29.87 4.95
C GLU A 859 18.96 -29.38 5.03
N TRP A 860 19.64 -29.34 3.88
CA TRP A 860 21.01 -28.84 3.80
C TRP A 860 21.10 -27.32 4.00
N VAL A 861 20.15 -26.56 3.44
CA VAL A 861 20.06 -25.10 3.64
C VAL A 861 19.72 -24.78 5.10
N GLU A 862 18.83 -25.54 5.73
CA GLU A 862 18.50 -25.41 7.15
C GLU A 862 19.70 -25.74 8.05
N GLU A 863 20.42 -26.83 7.77
CA GLU A 863 21.64 -27.21 8.51
C GLU A 863 22.75 -26.16 8.37
N ASN A 864 22.93 -25.61 7.16
CA ASN A 864 24.06 -24.74 6.81
C ASN A 864 23.70 -23.25 6.80
N ARG A 865 22.54 -22.87 7.35
CA ARG A 865 21.95 -21.53 7.23
C ARG A 865 22.89 -20.40 7.63
N GLU A 866 23.63 -20.54 8.73
CA GLU A 866 24.60 -19.52 9.18
C GLU A 866 25.78 -19.34 8.22
N MET A 867 26.28 -20.45 7.65
CA MET A 867 27.34 -20.42 6.63
C MET A 867 26.82 -19.75 5.36
N LEU A 868 25.64 -20.16 4.90
CA LEU A 868 25.00 -19.64 3.70
C LEU A 868 24.70 -18.14 3.82
N SER A 869 24.04 -17.69 4.89
CA SER A 869 23.73 -16.27 5.09
C SER A 869 24.97 -15.38 5.23
N SER A 870 26.11 -15.94 5.64
CA SER A 870 27.36 -15.19 5.80
C SER A 870 28.32 -15.28 4.61
N ARG A 871 28.10 -16.20 3.64
CA ARG A 871 29.07 -16.51 2.56
C ARG A 871 28.49 -16.76 1.17
N ALA A 872 27.22 -17.16 1.03
CA ALA A 872 26.62 -17.39 -0.27
C ALA A 872 26.23 -16.06 -0.94
N VAL A 873 26.67 -15.86 -2.18
CA VAL A 873 26.43 -14.64 -2.97
C VAL A 873 25.23 -14.82 -3.90
N ALA A 874 25.12 -16.00 -4.53
CA ALA A 874 23.98 -16.36 -5.35
C ALA A 874 23.81 -17.88 -5.45
N TYR A 875 22.58 -18.33 -5.73
CA TYR A 875 22.26 -19.70 -6.12
C TYR A 875 21.75 -19.73 -7.57
N LEU A 876 22.42 -20.50 -8.44
CA LEU A 876 22.04 -20.66 -9.84
C LEU A 876 21.49 -22.07 -10.05
N ASN A 877 20.18 -22.14 -10.27
CA ASN A 877 19.47 -23.39 -10.48
C ASN A 877 19.69 -23.92 -11.90
N ILE A 878 20.02 -25.20 -12.04
CA ILE A 878 20.19 -25.90 -13.33
C ILE A 878 19.08 -26.92 -13.61
N ASP A 879 18.05 -27.00 -12.75
CA ASP A 879 16.90 -27.90 -12.92
C ASP A 879 16.32 -27.78 -14.33
N VAL A 880 15.87 -28.92 -14.88
CA VAL A 880 15.17 -29.00 -16.17
C VAL A 880 15.88 -28.23 -17.30
N SER A 881 17.21 -28.29 -17.37
CA SER A 881 18.00 -27.58 -18.40
C SER A 881 17.79 -28.07 -19.84
N VAL A 882 16.81 -28.97 -20.11
CA VAL A 882 16.39 -29.44 -21.44
C VAL A 882 14.86 -29.48 -21.58
N VAL A 883 14.21 -28.31 -21.72
CA VAL A 883 12.74 -28.19 -21.95
C VAL A 883 12.40 -27.86 -23.43
N GLY A 884 13.35 -27.31 -24.18
CA GLY A 884 13.19 -27.02 -25.60
C GLY A 884 13.88 -25.73 -26.07
N PRO A 885 13.60 -25.27 -27.31
CA PRO A 885 14.44 -24.26 -27.97
C PRO A 885 14.22 -22.82 -27.50
N LEU A 886 13.47 -22.57 -26.42
CA LEU A 886 13.06 -21.22 -25.99
C LEU A 886 13.59 -20.92 -24.59
N PHE A 887 14.47 -19.91 -24.49
CA PHE A 887 15.03 -19.45 -23.21
C PHE A 887 13.97 -18.92 -22.25
N ARG A 888 13.91 -19.47 -21.04
CA ARG A 888 13.00 -19.05 -19.97
C ARG A 888 13.77 -18.72 -18.69
N PRO A 889 14.20 -17.47 -18.51
CA PRO A 889 14.84 -17.02 -17.29
C PRO A 889 13.81 -16.57 -16.24
N SER A 890 14.04 -16.91 -14.98
CA SER A 890 13.42 -16.26 -13.81
C SER A 890 14.49 -15.98 -12.75
N ALA A 891 14.36 -14.86 -12.02
CA ALA A 891 15.38 -14.44 -11.05
C ALA A 891 14.83 -13.56 -9.92
N THR A 892 15.60 -13.46 -8.83
CA THR A 892 15.50 -12.34 -7.88
C THR A 892 15.94 -11.03 -8.55
N PRO A 893 15.28 -9.89 -8.33
CA PRO A 893 15.54 -8.63 -9.06
C PRO A 893 17.01 -8.17 -9.08
N GLN A 894 17.78 -8.47 -8.03
CA GLN A 894 19.20 -8.16 -7.90
C GLN A 894 20.08 -8.77 -9.00
N LEU A 895 19.61 -9.83 -9.66
CA LEU A 895 20.35 -10.57 -10.69
C LEU A 895 19.84 -10.30 -12.11
N ASP A 896 18.83 -9.44 -12.28
CA ASP A 896 18.24 -9.12 -13.59
C ASP A 896 19.25 -8.53 -14.58
N GLU A 897 20.06 -7.58 -14.12
CA GLU A 897 21.06 -6.89 -14.94
C GLU A 897 22.18 -7.85 -15.34
N LEU A 898 22.78 -8.54 -14.36
CA LEU A 898 23.79 -9.57 -14.57
C LEU A 898 23.33 -10.63 -15.58
N LEU A 899 22.10 -11.13 -15.45
CA LEU A 899 21.55 -12.12 -16.37
C LEU A 899 21.35 -11.55 -17.77
N GLN A 900 20.84 -10.33 -17.91
CA GLN A 900 20.68 -9.65 -19.20
C GLN A 900 22.01 -9.35 -19.89
N GLU A 901 23.04 -8.95 -19.16
CA GLU A 901 24.39 -8.74 -19.70
C GLU A 901 25.00 -10.07 -20.16
N THR A 902 24.89 -11.10 -19.33
CA THR A 902 25.34 -12.47 -19.64
C THR A 902 24.77 -12.98 -20.96
N ILE A 903 23.45 -12.94 -21.15
CA ILE A 903 22.82 -13.48 -22.37
C ILE A 903 23.11 -12.65 -23.64
N LYS A 904 23.63 -11.41 -23.51
CA LYS A 904 24.15 -10.61 -24.64
C LYS A 904 25.58 -11.00 -25.01
N LEU A 905 26.32 -11.66 -24.13
CA LEU A 905 27.68 -12.14 -24.40
C LEU A 905 27.69 -13.57 -24.96
N VAL A 906 26.73 -14.40 -24.54
CA VAL A 906 26.61 -15.78 -25.01
C VAL A 906 26.01 -15.82 -26.43
N GLN A 907 26.71 -16.49 -27.35
CA GLN A 907 26.20 -16.81 -28.69
C GLN A 907 25.13 -17.88 -28.62
N ASP A 908 24.11 -17.80 -29.48
CA ASP A 908 23.10 -18.84 -29.65
C ASP A 908 23.76 -20.08 -30.32
N PRO A 909 23.89 -21.24 -29.64
CA PRO A 909 24.51 -22.43 -30.21
C PRO A 909 23.66 -23.11 -31.31
N ASP A 910 22.39 -22.74 -31.47
CA ASP A 910 21.55 -23.17 -32.59
C ASP A 910 21.57 -22.16 -33.76
N ASN A 911 22.05 -20.93 -33.52
CA ASN A 911 22.30 -19.93 -34.56
C ASN A 911 23.46 -18.97 -34.19
N SER A 912 24.69 -19.34 -34.54
CA SER A 912 25.92 -18.58 -34.27
C SER A 912 26.06 -17.21 -34.98
N SER A 913 24.99 -16.69 -35.58
CA SER A 913 24.92 -15.32 -36.10
C SER A 913 24.26 -14.32 -35.15
N GLN A 914 23.82 -14.77 -33.96
CA GLN A 914 23.11 -13.96 -32.97
C GLN A 914 23.39 -14.43 -31.54
N THR A 915 23.10 -13.57 -30.56
CA THR A 915 23.24 -13.89 -29.13
C THR A 915 22.00 -14.58 -28.57
N VAL A 916 22.11 -15.21 -27.40
CA VAL A 916 20.94 -15.76 -26.67
C VAL A 916 19.91 -14.66 -26.41
N TYR A 917 20.36 -13.45 -26.08
CA TYR A 917 19.52 -12.25 -25.96
C TYR A 917 18.76 -11.94 -27.26
N ASP A 918 19.43 -11.93 -28.40
CA ASP A 918 18.80 -11.66 -29.71
C ASP A 918 17.71 -12.69 -30.04
N SER A 919 17.96 -13.97 -29.76
CA SER A 919 17.01 -15.06 -29.97
C SER A 919 15.81 -14.97 -29.03
N TRP A 920 16.06 -14.65 -27.76
CA TRP A 920 15.04 -14.46 -26.75
C TRP A 920 14.12 -13.27 -27.06
N VAL A 921 14.69 -12.12 -27.44
CA VAL A 921 13.95 -10.90 -27.83
C VAL A 921 13.15 -11.09 -29.13
N LYS A 922 13.62 -11.94 -30.06
CA LYS A 922 12.88 -12.29 -31.29
C LYS A 922 11.79 -13.35 -31.08
N SER A 923 11.73 -13.98 -29.91
CA SER A 923 10.72 -15.01 -29.62
C SER A 923 9.32 -14.39 -29.46
N ASN A 924 8.26 -15.17 -29.71
CA ASN A 924 6.88 -14.74 -29.48
C ASN A 924 6.48 -14.72 -27.98
N ILE A 925 7.43 -14.94 -27.07
CA ILE A 925 7.26 -14.82 -25.61
C ILE A 925 7.79 -13.44 -25.20
N SER A 926 7.10 -12.74 -24.29
CA SER A 926 7.55 -11.43 -23.81
C SER A 926 8.97 -11.54 -23.23
N PRO A 927 9.96 -10.76 -23.70
CA PRO A 927 11.34 -10.80 -23.19
C PRO A 927 11.43 -10.08 -21.84
N MET A 928 10.86 -10.70 -20.81
CA MET A 928 10.95 -10.29 -19.42
C MET A 928 11.43 -11.46 -18.59
N ILE A 929 12.41 -11.21 -17.73
CA ILE A 929 12.86 -12.19 -16.72
C ILE A 929 11.69 -12.42 -15.76
N GLY A 930 11.27 -13.68 -15.63
CA GLY A 930 10.26 -14.13 -14.68
C GLY A 930 10.69 -13.85 -13.24
N ARG A 931 9.75 -13.90 -12.30
CA ARG A 931 10.09 -13.86 -10.87
C ARG A 931 10.05 -15.28 -10.32
N LEU A 932 11.02 -15.59 -9.48
CA LEU A 932 11.00 -16.76 -8.60
C LEU A 932 9.83 -16.62 -7.60
N GLY A 933 9.21 -17.74 -7.26
CA GLY A 933 7.96 -17.79 -6.47
C GLY A 933 6.94 -18.84 -6.94
N ASP A 934 7.34 -19.82 -7.76
CA ASP A 934 6.70 -21.14 -7.75
C ASP A 934 7.45 -22.02 -6.74
N GLY A 935 6.80 -22.34 -5.61
CA GLY A 935 7.42 -23.05 -4.49
C GLY A 935 7.56 -24.55 -4.72
N GLY A 936 8.29 -24.95 -5.77
CA GLY A 936 8.45 -26.34 -6.19
C GLY A 936 9.68 -26.58 -7.07
N SER A 937 10.83 -26.04 -6.66
CA SER A 937 12.15 -26.17 -7.28
C SER A 937 13.23 -25.77 -6.26
N ASP A 938 14.43 -26.35 -6.36
CA ASP A 938 15.48 -26.25 -5.33
C ASP A 938 15.87 -24.81 -4.96
N TYR A 939 15.68 -23.83 -5.85
CA TYR A 939 15.93 -22.42 -5.54
C TYR A 939 15.08 -21.91 -4.35
N THR A 940 13.92 -22.52 -4.09
CA THR A 940 12.96 -22.12 -3.06
C THR A 940 13.61 -22.14 -1.67
N ALA A 941 14.36 -23.19 -1.35
CA ALA A 941 15.13 -23.28 -0.10
C ALA A 941 16.10 -22.09 0.05
N PHE A 942 16.86 -21.78 -1.00
CA PHE A 942 17.87 -20.71 -0.98
C PHE A 942 17.23 -19.31 -0.89
N VAL A 943 16.12 -19.06 -1.60
CA VAL A 943 15.43 -17.76 -1.60
C VAL A 943 14.60 -17.56 -0.33
N GLU A 944 13.75 -18.52 0.03
CA GLU A 944 12.73 -18.33 1.09
C GLU A 944 13.28 -18.59 2.49
N HIS A 945 14.14 -19.60 2.69
CA HIS A 945 14.71 -19.91 4.01
C HIS A 945 16.01 -19.15 4.30
N ALA A 946 16.87 -18.97 3.30
CA ALA A 946 18.18 -18.34 3.49
C ALA A 946 18.30 -16.91 2.93
N GLY A 947 17.33 -16.42 2.15
CA GLY A 947 17.34 -15.04 1.61
C GLY A 947 18.36 -14.79 0.51
N ILE A 948 18.88 -15.84 -0.14
CA ILE A 948 19.96 -15.79 -1.11
C ILE A 948 19.40 -15.36 -2.49
N PRO A 949 20.05 -14.42 -3.20
CA PRO A 949 19.70 -14.08 -4.58
C PRO A 949 19.82 -15.31 -5.50
N SER A 950 18.81 -15.56 -6.33
CA SER A 950 18.75 -16.78 -7.14
C SER A 950 18.31 -16.55 -8.58
N ILE A 951 18.70 -17.48 -9.46
CA ILE A 951 18.28 -17.55 -10.87
C ILE A 951 17.83 -18.98 -11.18
N ASN A 952 16.75 -19.13 -11.96
CA ASN A 952 16.36 -20.37 -12.63
C ASN A 952 16.36 -20.17 -14.17
N MET A 953 16.78 -21.18 -14.94
CA MET A 953 17.00 -21.09 -16.39
C MET A 953 16.64 -22.39 -17.15
N ASP A 954 15.47 -22.41 -17.78
CA ASP A 954 15.03 -23.57 -18.60
C ASP A 954 15.27 -23.31 -20.11
N GLN A 955 16.06 -24.16 -20.79
CA GLN A 955 16.17 -24.20 -22.26
C GLN A 955 16.81 -25.51 -22.81
N ASP A 956 18.12 -25.47 -23.11
CA ASP A 956 19.00 -26.51 -23.64
C ASP A 956 20.33 -26.38 -22.88
N ILE A 957 20.91 -27.53 -22.51
CA ILE A 957 22.06 -27.66 -21.63
C ILE A 957 23.27 -26.81 -22.05
N ARG A 958 23.48 -26.58 -23.36
CA ARG A 958 24.59 -25.76 -23.87
C ARG A 958 24.39 -24.28 -23.58
N PHE A 959 23.15 -23.77 -23.68
CA PHE A 959 22.82 -22.39 -23.36
C PHE A 959 23.04 -22.11 -21.86
N THR A 960 22.46 -22.95 -20.99
CA THR A 960 22.51 -22.76 -19.54
C THR A 960 23.95 -22.81 -19.01
N ILE A 961 24.77 -23.78 -19.47
CA ILE A 961 26.20 -23.86 -19.10
C ILE A 961 26.97 -22.61 -19.54
N LEU A 962 26.80 -22.14 -20.79
CA LEU A 962 27.52 -20.96 -21.27
C LEU A 962 27.15 -19.68 -20.49
N CYS A 963 25.87 -19.52 -20.14
CA CYS A 963 25.42 -18.42 -19.30
C CYS A 963 26.03 -18.49 -17.90
N MET A 964 26.04 -19.66 -17.27
CA MET A 964 26.66 -19.85 -15.95
C MET A 964 28.17 -19.57 -15.96
N MET A 965 28.91 -20.08 -16.95
CA MET A 965 30.35 -19.83 -17.09
C MET A 965 30.65 -18.34 -17.31
N THR A 966 29.80 -17.64 -18.05
CA THR A 966 29.93 -16.18 -18.26
C THR A 966 29.61 -15.39 -16.99
N MET A 967 28.57 -15.75 -16.24
CA MET A 967 28.27 -15.14 -14.92
C MET A 967 29.38 -15.37 -13.89
N CYS A 968 30.03 -16.54 -13.92
CA CYS A 968 31.16 -16.87 -13.03
C CYS A 968 32.52 -16.32 -13.52
N GLY A 969 32.54 -15.53 -14.60
CA GLY A 969 33.77 -14.90 -15.12
C GLY A 969 34.73 -15.84 -15.87
N TRP A 970 34.34 -17.08 -16.18
CA TRP A 970 35.21 -18.11 -16.76
C TRP A 970 35.41 -18.01 -18.28
N GLN A 971 35.32 -16.79 -18.85
CA GLN A 971 35.28 -16.52 -20.29
C GLN A 971 36.53 -17.00 -21.09
N ASN A 972 37.63 -17.33 -20.41
CA ASN A 972 38.88 -17.83 -21.01
C ASN A 972 39.30 -19.22 -20.50
N SER A 973 38.38 -19.99 -19.90
CA SER A 973 38.71 -21.33 -19.39
C SER A 973 38.85 -22.35 -20.54
N PRO A 974 39.91 -23.21 -20.56
CA PRO A 974 40.06 -24.27 -21.57
C PRO A 974 38.95 -25.34 -21.52
N ILE A 975 38.05 -25.28 -20.53
CA ILE A 975 36.84 -26.09 -20.48
C ILE A 975 35.87 -25.72 -21.62
N LEU A 976 35.83 -24.44 -22.05
CA LEU A 976 34.94 -23.97 -23.13
C LEU A 976 35.16 -24.72 -24.46
N ASP A 977 36.41 -25.01 -24.81
CA ASP A 977 36.76 -25.80 -26.01
C ASP A 977 36.26 -27.26 -25.93
N SER A 978 36.13 -27.80 -24.71
CA SER A 978 35.65 -29.18 -24.48
C SER A 978 34.12 -29.31 -24.47
N VAL A 979 33.39 -28.26 -24.08
CA VAL A 979 31.91 -28.25 -24.16
C VAL A 979 31.45 -28.33 -25.62
N GLY A 980 32.19 -27.73 -26.55
CA GLY A 980 31.93 -27.81 -27.99
C GLY A 980 32.05 -29.23 -28.60
N THR A 981 32.58 -30.21 -27.86
CA THR A 981 32.71 -31.61 -28.31
C THR A 981 31.72 -32.59 -27.68
N LEU A 982 30.79 -32.14 -26.82
CA LEU A 982 29.68 -32.95 -26.30
C LEU A 982 28.57 -33.14 -27.35
N GLN A 983 28.89 -33.81 -28.46
CA GLN A 983 27.89 -34.46 -29.30
C GLN A 983 27.34 -35.70 -28.58
N LEU A 984 26.03 -35.71 -28.32
CA LEU A 984 25.13 -36.88 -28.19
C LEU A 984 25.82 -38.27 -28.16
N GLN A 985 26.48 -38.59 -27.03
CA GLN A 985 26.85 -39.95 -26.63
C GLN A 985 26.16 -40.30 -25.30
N ALA A 986 24.82 -40.25 -25.33
CA ALA A 986 23.93 -40.77 -24.28
C ALA A 986 22.79 -41.61 -24.90
N TYR A 987 23.07 -42.26 -26.04
CA TYR A 987 22.22 -43.26 -26.68
C TYR A 987 23.04 -44.53 -26.95
N GLY A 988 23.32 -45.29 -25.89
CA GLY A 988 24.06 -46.56 -25.98
C GLY A 988 24.51 -47.09 -24.62
N GLU A 989 23.87 -48.19 -24.21
CA GLU A 989 24.01 -48.96 -22.94
C GLU A 989 23.44 -48.32 -21.66
#